data_AF-A0A3A4KQ50-F1
#
_entry.id   AF-A0A3A4KQ50-F1
#
_cell.length_a   1.000
_cell.length_b   1.000
_cell.length_c   1.000
_cell.angle_alpha   90.00
_cell.angle_beta   90.00
_cell.angle_gamma   90.00
#
_symmetry.space_group_name_H-M   'P 1'
#
loop_
_entity.id
_entity.type
_entity.pdbx_description
1 polymer ?
#
loop_
_entity_poly.entity_id
_entity_poly.type
_entity_poly.pdbx_seq_one_letter_code
_entity_poly.pdbx_strand_id
1 'polypeptide(L)'
;MQFNPSLVKKIQAASVVSFDVFDTAILRAVARPRDAFMLVEDEAVVRFGEIVRGFADARPTAEKQVKDAAGRTNGAREATLEEIYAGLAAWRRLPDNILNSLKEMEIDAELRLARPNPNALELYEHCRKLGKRLVFLSDMYLPPAAVGQLLAACGYAGWERLFVSNEHGVSKRDGRLFGIACDGLGIAPRDMLHVGDDELSDVERAKEAGVVVHPWPRARLSAERFGAISADAPTTAGEAVASGLVNASLYVSPDLSDQTTADDFWRRFGYETVGPLYLGFGLWLADRLAADGVARVYFLSRDGWIMERVYRLLRERRPELPEPRYLAVSRHALAFARLAARDEEALAFFARDSERRSVGHYLRRVGLDPVAHIDAVRRSGFDDADFIVEPRREGKRIRRLLDDLFEAIRPRAEHEHALAARYLRQMGLLDSGRPAVVDIGWQGGMQDALEKFMRSLGAPSRLRGYYLGTFAEAAASERRGEGKAGFLCDFGRPAAVRATILKSVPLFEFLHSAPHGSIAGYLDSDGEATPRHADNFLHEQWALAEQMQAGALAFIADFLEVKAHFRTLTLSREAAFAPIEQVIARPTLLEAKKLGDIRHVDSFDDPSSARFLARPPAFPAILNPKGLRRAYLQSLWRPGFIRRLAALGGPIVHARRRFPGIF
;
A
#
# COMPACT_ATOMS: atom_id res chain seq x y z
N MET A 1 16.04 -21.85 -6.61
CA MET A 1 15.33 -21.99 -7.91
C MET A 1 15.94 -23.11 -8.77
N GLN A 2 15.22 -23.63 -9.78
CA GLN A 2 15.86 -24.37 -10.88
C GLN A 2 16.22 -23.38 -11.99
N PHE A 3 17.52 -23.13 -12.21
CA PHE A 3 17.97 -22.30 -13.32
C PHE A 3 17.62 -22.95 -14.67
N ASN A 4 17.33 -22.12 -15.68
CA ASN A 4 17.06 -22.60 -17.03
C ASN A 4 18.18 -23.55 -17.51
N PRO A 5 17.89 -24.76 -18.02
CA PRO A 5 18.90 -25.72 -18.48
C PRO A 5 19.89 -25.14 -19.51
N SER A 6 19.45 -24.20 -20.33
CA SER A 6 20.31 -23.48 -21.29
C SER A 6 21.37 -22.62 -20.60
N LEU A 7 20.98 -21.90 -19.53
CA LEU A 7 21.91 -21.11 -18.72
C LEU A 7 22.93 -22.00 -18.02
N VAL A 8 22.48 -23.12 -17.43
CA VAL A 8 23.38 -24.08 -16.75
C VAL A 8 24.45 -24.61 -17.71
N LYS A 9 24.08 -24.98 -18.94
CA LYS A 9 25.04 -25.42 -19.97
C LYS A 9 26.07 -24.34 -20.31
N LYS A 10 25.64 -23.09 -20.46
CA LYS A 10 26.55 -21.95 -20.73
C LYS A 10 27.54 -21.75 -19.58
N ILE A 11 27.06 -21.80 -18.33
CA ILE A 11 27.91 -21.69 -17.13
C ILE A 11 28.95 -22.80 -17.10
N GLN A 12 28.53 -24.05 -17.36
CA GLN A 12 29.45 -25.19 -17.36
C GLN A 12 30.58 -25.04 -18.38
N ALA A 13 30.26 -24.57 -19.60
CA ALA A 13 31.23 -24.38 -20.67
C ALA A 13 32.18 -23.18 -20.47
N ALA A 14 31.74 -22.13 -19.78
CA ALA A 14 32.55 -20.92 -19.56
C ALA A 14 33.62 -21.13 -18.47
N SER A 15 34.78 -20.50 -18.65
CA SER A 15 35.84 -20.43 -17.62
C SER A 15 35.64 -19.26 -16.66
N VAL A 16 35.14 -18.14 -17.20
CA VAL A 16 34.81 -16.91 -16.47
C VAL A 16 33.32 -16.60 -16.67
N VAL A 17 32.64 -16.23 -15.59
CA VAL A 17 31.30 -15.64 -15.66
C VAL A 17 31.39 -14.18 -15.23
N SER A 18 30.98 -13.30 -16.14
CA SER A 18 30.90 -11.87 -15.90
C SER A 18 29.45 -11.44 -15.72
N PHE A 19 29.23 -10.50 -14.83
CA PHE A 19 27.92 -9.91 -14.58
C PHE A 19 27.98 -8.41 -14.86
N ASP A 20 26.95 -7.89 -15.50
CA ASP A 20 26.66 -6.47 -15.40
C ASP A 20 26.29 -6.08 -13.95
N VAL A 21 26.61 -4.83 -13.58
CA VAL A 21 26.40 -4.33 -12.23
C VAL A 21 24.99 -3.80 -12.02
N PHE A 22 24.51 -2.84 -12.83
CA PHE A 22 23.30 -2.08 -12.50
C PHE A 22 22.10 -2.55 -13.31
N ASP A 23 20.94 -2.73 -12.68
CA ASP A 23 19.75 -3.37 -13.29
C ASP A 23 19.94 -4.87 -13.60
N THR A 24 21.13 -5.41 -13.32
CA THR A 24 21.45 -6.85 -13.30
C THR A 24 21.78 -7.33 -11.88
N ALA A 25 22.98 -7.08 -11.35
CA ALA A 25 23.40 -7.53 -10.01
C ALA A 25 22.83 -6.65 -8.87
N ILE A 26 22.81 -5.34 -9.10
CA ILE A 26 22.36 -4.32 -8.16
C ILE A 26 21.14 -3.62 -8.74
N LEU A 27 20.07 -3.61 -7.96
CA LEU A 27 18.87 -2.81 -8.19
C LEU A 27 18.98 -1.52 -7.40
N ARG A 28 18.14 -0.54 -7.74
CA ARG A 28 18.02 0.72 -6.98
C ARG A 28 16.65 0.85 -6.35
N ALA A 29 16.62 1.39 -5.15
CA ALA A 29 15.41 1.85 -4.49
C ALA A 29 14.89 3.18 -5.06
N VAL A 30 15.15 3.48 -6.35
CA VAL A 30 14.60 4.63 -7.09
C VAL A 30 14.17 4.18 -8.49
N ALA A 31 13.14 4.84 -9.04
CA ALA A 31 12.54 4.46 -10.31
C ALA A 31 13.51 4.50 -11.50
N ARG A 32 14.41 5.49 -11.52
CA ARG A 32 15.46 5.66 -12.52
C ARG A 32 16.74 6.14 -11.85
N PRO A 33 17.92 5.84 -12.41
CA PRO A 33 19.19 6.28 -11.82
C PRO A 33 19.25 7.79 -11.54
N ARG A 34 18.80 8.61 -12.49
CA ARG A 34 18.78 10.08 -12.34
C ARG A 34 17.92 10.60 -11.20
N ASP A 35 16.95 9.81 -10.74
CA ASP A 35 16.03 10.23 -9.68
C ASP A 35 16.72 10.24 -8.30
N ALA A 36 17.87 9.56 -8.16
CA ALA A 36 18.72 9.67 -6.98
C ALA A 36 19.18 11.11 -6.72
N PHE A 37 19.36 11.92 -7.77
CA PHE A 37 19.79 13.32 -7.63
C PHE A 37 18.74 14.21 -6.96
N MET A 38 17.45 13.85 -6.99
CA MET A 38 16.41 14.56 -6.22
C MET A 38 16.64 14.38 -4.71
N LEU A 39 17.01 13.18 -4.26
CA LEU A 39 17.34 12.90 -2.86
C LEU A 39 18.58 13.69 -2.41
N VAL A 40 19.61 13.72 -3.26
CA VAL A 40 20.83 14.51 -3.01
C VAL A 40 20.50 15.99 -2.91
N GLU A 41 19.71 16.53 -3.84
CA GLU A 41 19.28 17.93 -3.80
C GLU A 41 18.50 18.24 -2.52
N ASP A 42 17.48 17.44 -2.16
CA ASP A 42 16.64 17.71 -1.00
C ASP A 42 17.45 17.76 0.31
N GLU A 43 18.37 16.82 0.51
CA GLU A 43 19.27 16.82 1.68
C GLU A 43 20.30 17.97 1.61
N ALA A 44 20.82 18.27 0.42
CA ALA A 44 21.80 19.33 0.25
C ALA A 44 21.17 20.71 0.49
N VAL A 45 19.91 20.92 0.12
CA VAL A 45 19.17 22.17 0.41
C VAL A 45 18.99 22.36 1.91
N VAL A 46 18.73 21.29 2.68
CA VAL A 46 18.67 21.39 4.15
C VAL A 46 20.02 21.80 4.73
N ARG A 47 21.13 21.29 4.16
CA ARG A 47 22.49 21.53 4.68
C ARG A 47 23.08 22.87 4.25
N PHE A 48 22.86 23.29 3.01
CA PHE A 48 23.53 24.43 2.37
C PHE A 48 22.57 25.56 1.95
N GLY A 49 21.26 25.34 2.10
CA GLY A 49 20.22 26.29 1.71
C GLY A 49 19.92 26.27 0.21
N GLU A 50 19.14 27.25 -0.22
CA GLU A 50 18.61 27.38 -1.60
C GLU A 50 19.68 27.52 -2.71
N ILE A 51 20.94 27.76 -2.35
CA ILE A 51 22.03 27.93 -3.31
C ILE A 51 22.23 26.69 -4.18
N VAL A 52 21.99 25.48 -3.63
CA VAL A 52 22.12 24.19 -4.33
C VAL A 52 20.82 23.70 -4.98
N ARG A 53 19.71 24.45 -4.90
CA ARG A 53 18.45 24.05 -5.56
C ARG A 53 18.62 24.02 -7.08
N GLY A 54 18.07 22.99 -7.73
CA GLY A 54 18.25 22.72 -9.16
C GLY A 54 19.48 21.88 -9.49
N PHE A 55 20.15 21.31 -8.48
CA PHE A 55 21.21 20.32 -8.65
C PHE A 55 20.71 19.09 -9.40
N ALA A 56 19.50 18.61 -9.12
CA ALA A 56 18.94 17.41 -9.73
C ALA A 56 18.81 17.51 -11.26
N ASP A 57 18.62 18.73 -11.79
CA ASP A 57 18.57 19.02 -13.23
C ASP A 57 19.96 19.36 -13.80
N ALA A 58 20.77 20.09 -13.05
CA ALA A 58 22.11 20.50 -13.48
C ALA A 58 23.07 19.31 -13.60
N ARG A 59 22.98 18.34 -12.69
CA ARG A 59 23.89 17.19 -12.61
C ARG A 59 23.84 16.27 -13.85
N PRO A 60 22.67 15.83 -14.36
CA PRO A 60 22.60 15.12 -15.63
C PRO A 60 23.06 15.96 -16.83
N THR A 61 22.80 17.27 -16.78
CA THR A 61 23.20 18.20 -17.87
C THR A 61 24.71 18.31 -17.98
N ALA A 62 25.41 18.41 -16.85
CA ALA A 62 26.88 18.45 -16.81
C ALA A 62 27.50 17.17 -17.38
N GLU A 63 26.96 16.00 -17.03
CA GLU A 63 27.42 14.72 -17.59
C GLU A 63 27.22 14.64 -19.10
N LYS A 64 26.05 15.05 -19.59
CA LYS A 64 25.81 15.10 -21.03
C LYS A 64 26.80 16.02 -21.74
N GLN A 65 27.09 17.19 -21.19
CA GLN A 65 28.05 18.12 -21.78
C GLN A 65 29.47 17.54 -21.84
N VAL A 66 29.90 16.82 -20.80
CA VAL A 66 31.20 16.13 -20.77
C VAL A 66 31.24 15.03 -21.83
N LYS A 67 30.21 14.19 -21.91
CA LYS A 67 30.09 13.12 -22.92
C LYS A 67 30.08 13.67 -24.35
N ASP A 68 29.32 14.74 -24.60
CA ASP A 68 29.23 15.40 -25.90
C ASP A 68 30.57 16.04 -26.31
N ALA A 69 31.30 16.63 -25.36
CA ALA A 69 32.62 17.21 -25.61
C ALA A 69 33.66 16.11 -25.94
N ALA A 70 33.69 15.03 -25.15
CA ALA A 70 34.60 13.90 -25.37
C ALA A 70 34.33 13.20 -26.71
N GLY A 71 33.05 13.02 -27.08
CA GLY A 71 32.65 12.42 -28.34
C GLY A 71 33.15 13.16 -29.59
N ARG A 72 33.40 14.47 -29.48
CA ARG A 72 33.94 15.30 -30.58
C ARG A 72 35.45 15.18 -30.76
N THR A 73 36.19 14.79 -29.72
CA THR A 73 37.66 14.83 -29.73
C THR A 73 38.30 13.43 -29.69
N ASN A 74 37.77 12.50 -28.90
CA ASN A 74 38.42 11.22 -28.59
C ASN A 74 37.49 9.99 -28.77
N GLY A 75 36.34 10.15 -29.43
CA GLY A 75 35.31 9.11 -29.55
C GLY A 75 34.44 8.99 -28.29
N ALA A 76 33.33 8.26 -28.40
CA ALA A 76 32.41 8.08 -27.27
C ALA A 76 33.10 7.32 -26.12
N ARG A 77 33.05 7.90 -24.92
CA ARG A 77 33.52 7.27 -23.67
C ARG A 77 32.65 7.69 -22.50
N GLU A 78 32.76 6.96 -21.40
CA GLU A 78 32.10 7.33 -20.15
C GLU A 78 32.80 8.52 -19.48
N ALA A 79 32.01 9.42 -18.89
CA ALA A 79 32.51 10.58 -18.15
C ALA A 79 32.95 10.15 -16.75
N THR A 80 34.05 10.70 -16.23
CA THR A 80 34.41 10.46 -14.82
C THR A 80 33.60 11.39 -13.90
N LEU A 81 33.41 10.97 -12.64
CA LEU A 81 32.75 11.81 -11.64
C LEU A 81 33.48 13.16 -11.47
N GLU A 82 34.81 13.17 -11.52
CA GLU A 82 35.62 14.39 -11.46
C GLU A 82 35.33 15.35 -12.62
N GLU A 83 35.24 14.85 -13.85
CA GLU A 83 34.94 15.67 -15.03
C GLU A 83 33.55 16.29 -14.95
N ILE A 84 32.58 15.51 -14.46
CA ILE A 84 31.21 15.97 -14.25
C ILE A 84 31.18 17.09 -13.21
N TYR A 85 31.85 16.92 -12.06
CA TYR A 85 31.86 17.93 -11.01
C TYR A 85 32.67 19.18 -11.39
N ALA A 86 33.70 19.03 -12.22
CA ALA A 86 34.37 20.18 -12.84
C ALA A 86 33.41 20.96 -13.76
N GLY A 87 32.56 20.26 -14.52
CA GLY A 87 31.48 20.89 -15.30
C GLY A 87 30.45 21.59 -14.43
N LEU A 88 30.11 21.03 -13.27
CA LEU A 88 29.22 21.64 -12.29
C LEU A 88 29.81 22.88 -11.59
N ALA A 89 31.12 23.05 -11.53
CA ALA A 89 31.72 24.24 -10.91
C ALA A 89 31.28 25.54 -11.62
N ALA A 90 31.04 25.47 -12.93
CA ALA A 90 30.49 26.58 -13.70
C ALA A 90 29.00 26.84 -13.40
N TRP A 91 28.26 25.83 -12.92
CA TRP A 91 26.87 25.97 -12.52
C TRP A 91 26.77 26.74 -11.21
N ARG A 92 26.15 27.92 -11.25
CA ARG A 92 25.93 28.83 -10.10
C ARG A 92 27.19 29.27 -9.34
N ARG A 93 28.39 28.96 -9.83
CA ARG A 93 29.68 29.31 -9.21
C ARG A 93 29.75 28.85 -7.75
N LEU A 94 29.35 27.60 -7.50
CA LEU A 94 29.37 27.04 -6.16
C LEU A 94 30.81 26.97 -5.61
N PRO A 95 31.02 27.30 -4.34
CA PRO A 95 32.30 27.08 -3.66
C PRO A 95 32.75 25.61 -3.72
N ASP A 96 34.07 25.38 -3.83
CA ASP A 96 34.67 24.03 -3.96
C ASP A 96 34.29 23.09 -2.80
N ASN A 97 34.15 23.62 -1.58
CA ASN A 97 33.74 22.82 -0.42
C ASN A 97 32.30 22.30 -0.56
N ILE A 98 31.40 23.06 -1.19
CA ILE A 98 30.02 22.62 -1.47
C ILE A 98 30.01 21.59 -2.60
N LEU A 99 30.76 21.81 -3.68
CA LEU A 99 30.89 20.85 -4.78
C LEU A 99 31.46 19.51 -4.31
N ASN A 100 32.51 19.53 -3.50
CA ASN A 100 33.07 18.31 -2.91
C ASN A 100 32.07 17.60 -1.99
N SER A 101 31.31 18.35 -1.19
CA SER A 101 30.25 17.77 -0.35
C SER A 101 29.13 17.14 -1.18
N LEU A 102 28.69 17.79 -2.27
CA LEU A 102 27.68 17.24 -3.18
C LEU A 102 28.17 15.93 -3.82
N LYS A 103 29.44 15.87 -4.22
CA LYS A 103 30.08 14.66 -4.77
C LYS A 103 30.06 13.51 -3.79
N GLU A 104 30.42 13.76 -2.53
CA GLU A 104 30.35 12.75 -1.47
C GLU A 104 28.91 12.31 -1.19
N MET A 105 27.96 13.26 -1.18
CA MET A 105 26.53 12.96 -1.01
C MET A 105 25.96 12.14 -2.16
N GLU A 106 26.40 12.35 -3.40
CA GLU A 106 26.00 11.53 -4.56
C GLU A 106 26.50 10.08 -4.42
N ILE A 107 27.77 9.89 -4.01
CA ILE A 107 28.32 8.54 -3.77
C ILE A 107 27.59 7.85 -2.62
N ASP A 108 27.38 8.53 -1.49
CA ASP A 108 26.63 7.97 -0.36
C ASP A 108 25.19 7.66 -0.79
N ALA A 109 24.54 8.51 -1.57
CA ALA A 109 23.19 8.26 -2.03
C ALA A 109 23.09 6.98 -2.88
N GLU A 110 23.99 6.77 -3.84
CA GLU A 110 24.05 5.52 -4.62
C GLU A 110 24.26 4.30 -3.69
N LEU A 111 25.09 4.42 -2.65
CA LEU A 111 25.30 3.37 -1.66
C LEU A 111 24.06 3.06 -0.83
N ARG A 112 23.33 4.08 -0.37
CA ARG A 112 22.11 3.91 0.45
C ARG A 112 20.93 3.38 -0.37
N LEU A 113 20.92 3.63 -1.67
CA LEU A 113 19.84 3.22 -2.58
C LEU A 113 20.09 1.86 -3.23
N ALA A 114 21.33 1.37 -3.22
CA ALA A 114 21.66 0.06 -3.75
C ALA A 114 20.92 -1.05 -3.00
N ARG A 115 20.39 -2.01 -3.76
CA ARG A 115 19.75 -3.22 -3.26
C ARG A 115 20.24 -4.42 -4.07
N PRO A 116 20.46 -5.59 -3.44
CA PRO A 116 20.82 -6.78 -4.20
C PRO A 116 19.67 -7.22 -5.10
N ASN A 117 19.98 -7.65 -6.32
CA ASN A 117 19.06 -8.48 -7.08
C ASN A 117 19.14 -9.91 -6.55
N PRO A 118 18.13 -10.43 -5.84
CA PRO A 118 18.22 -11.73 -5.18
C PRO A 118 18.46 -12.88 -6.16
N ASN A 119 17.87 -12.81 -7.37
CA ASN A 119 18.05 -13.85 -8.38
C ASN A 119 19.46 -13.82 -8.98
N ALA A 120 20.03 -12.62 -9.21
CA ALA A 120 21.39 -12.49 -9.69
C ALA A 120 22.40 -12.91 -8.61
N LEU A 121 22.13 -12.61 -7.34
CA LEU A 121 22.96 -13.05 -6.22
C LEU A 121 22.91 -14.58 -6.05
N GLU A 122 21.74 -15.21 -6.18
CA GLU A 122 21.62 -16.68 -6.19
C GLU A 122 22.43 -17.30 -7.35
N LEU A 123 22.34 -16.70 -8.54
CA LEU A 123 23.11 -17.14 -9.72
C LEU A 123 24.62 -16.98 -9.52
N TYR A 124 25.05 -15.85 -8.98
CA TYR A 124 26.45 -15.57 -8.64
C TYR A 124 27.00 -16.61 -7.66
N GLU A 125 26.27 -16.88 -6.58
CA GLU A 125 26.62 -17.89 -5.58
C GLU A 125 26.66 -19.31 -6.15
N HIS A 126 25.77 -19.62 -7.10
CA HIS A 126 25.80 -20.90 -7.81
C HIS A 126 27.08 -21.04 -8.65
N CYS A 127 27.44 -20.02 -9.44
CA CYS A 127 28.68 -20.01 -10.21
C CYS A 127 29.92 -20.09 -9.31
N ARG A 128 29.90 -19.43 -8.15
CA ARG A 128 30.96 -19.49 -7.13
C ARG A 128 31.15 -20.91 -6.60
N LYS A 129 30.06 -21.61 -6.27
CA LYS A 129 30.09 -23.02 -5.81
C LYS A 129 30.62 -23.99 -6.86
N LEU A 130 30.46 -23.66 -8.15
CA LEU A 130 31.04 -24.40 -9.27
C LEU A 130 32.52 -24.07 -9.53
N GLY A 131 33.14 -23.20 -8.73
CA GLY A 131 34.54 -22.81 -8.87
C GLY A 131 34.82 -21.94 -10.09
N LYS A 132 33.81 -21.24 -10.62
CA LYS A 132 33.99 -20.32 -11.75
C LYS A 132 34.73 -19.06 -11.30
N ARG A 133 35.55 -18.51 -12.18
CA ARG A 133 36.14 -17.17 -12.02
C ARG A 133 35.03 -16.13 -12.24
N LEU A 134 34.81 -15.25 -11.27
CA LEU A 134 33.69 -14.30 -11.29
C LEU A 134 34.20 -12.89 -11.43
N VAL A 135 33.62 -12.11 -12.35
CA VAL A 135 34.00 -10.70 -12.57
C VAL A 135 32.76 -9.84 -12.78
N PHE A 136 32.94 -8.52 -12.65
CA PHE A 136 31.91 -7.53 -12.95
C PHE A 136 32.38 -6.57 -14.04
N LEU A 137 31.47 -6.19 -14.94
CA LEU A 137 31.69 -5.16 -15.95
C LEU A 137 30.60 -4.09 -15.79
N SER A 138 30.97 -2.81 -15.80
CA SER A 138 30.00 -1.71 -15.64
C SER A 138 30.35 -0.51 -16.51
N ASP A 139 29.34 0.00 -17.22
CA ASP A 139 29.41 1.32 -17.83
C ASP A 139 28.93 2.36 -16.81
N MET A 140 29.85 2.98 -16.06
CA MET A 140 29.50 3.86 -14.94
C MET A 140 30.48 5.02 -14.76
N TYR A 141 29.93 6.16 -14.36
CA TYR A 141 30.69 7.37 -14.04
C TYR A 141 31.38 7.33 -12.65
N LEU A 142 30.91 6.46 -11.74
CA LEU A 142 31.47 6.26 -10.40
C LEU A 142 32.84 5.56 -10.45
N PRO A 143 33.77 5.89 -9.55
CA PRO A 143 35.08 5.24 -9.52
C PRO A 143 34.96 3.76 -9.12
N PRO A 144 35.90 2.89 -9.57
CA PRO A 144 35.89 1.45 -9.26
C PRO A 144 35.79 1.14 -7.76
N ALA A 145 36.42 1.95 -6.91
CA ALA A 145 36.34 1.80 -5.46
C ALA A 145 34.91 1.94 -4.92
N ALA A 146 34.14 2.91 -5.43
CA ALA A 146 32.74 3.09 -5.05
C ALA A 146 31.87 1.94 -5.58
N VAL A 147 32.07 1.51 -6.83
CA VAL A 147 31.33 0.37 -7.40
C VAL A 147 31.63 -0.94 -6.63
N GLY A 148 32.87 -1.16 -6.21
CA GLY A 148 33.24 -2.29 -5.36
C GLY A 148 32.56 -2.25 -3.98
N GLN A 149 32.41 -1.07 -3.38
CA GLN A 149 31.65 -0.89 -2.13
C GLN A 149 30.16 -1.22 -2.32
N LEU A 150 29.56 -0.81 -3.43
CA LEU A 150 28.16 -1.14 -3.76
C LEU A 150 27.96 -2.66 -3.85
N LEU A 151 28.83 -3.35 -4.58
CA LEU A 151 28.79 -4.81 -4.73
C LEU A 151 28.93 -5.52 -3.37
N ALA A 152 29.88 -5.10 -2.55
CA ALA A 152 30.08 -5.64 -1.21
C ALA A 152 28.88 -5.41 -0.30
N ALA A 153 28.29 -4.20 -0.32
CA ALA A 153 27.09 -3.86 0.45
C ALA A 153 25.87 -4.70 0.01
N CYS A 154 25.80 -5.06 -1.26
CA CYS A 154 24.79 -5.97 -1.82
C CYS A 154 25.10 -7.47 -1.59
N GLY A 155 26.13 -7.80 -0.81
CA GLY A 155 26.44 -9.18 -0.43
C GLY A 155 27.21 -9.99 -1.47
N TYR A 156 27.68 -9.37 -2.56
CA TYR A 156 28.64 -10.00 -3.45
C TYR A 156 30.02 -10.02 -2.77
N ALA A 157 30.75 -11.13 -2.92
CA ALA A 157 32.10 -11.26 -2.38
C ALA A 157 32.92 -12.27 -3.18
N GLY A 158 34.24 -12.07 -3.24
CA GLY A 158 35.16 -13.02 -3.89
C GLY A 158 35.16 -12.96 -5.42
N TRP A 159 34.77 -11.83 -6.01
CA TRP A 159 35.03 -11.58 -7.43
C TRP A 159 36.53 -11.35 -7.66
N GLU A 160 37.03 -11.79 -8.81
CA GLU A 160 38.43 -11.72 -9.17
C GLU A 160 38.83 -10.30 -9.61
N ARG A 161 37.99 -9.66 -10.45
CA ARG A 161 38.21 -8.31 -10.97
C ARG A 161 36.89 -7.58 -11.22
N LEU A 162 36.96 -6.26 -11.16
CA LEU A 162 35.89 -5.32 -11.51
C LEU A 162 36.43 -4.40 -12.61
N PHE A 163 35.74 -4.33 -13.74
CA PHE A 163 36.08 -3.48 -14.88
C PHE A 163 35.03 -2.37 -15.01
N VAL A 164 35.45 -1.11 -14.85
CA VAL A 164 34.57 0.06 -14.96
C VAL A 164 35.01 0.93 -16.13
N SER A 165 34.06 1.34 -16.95
CA SER A 165 34.30 2.06 -18.21
C SER A 165 35.13 3.36 -18.05
N ASN A 166 34.87 4.13 -16.99
CA ASN A 166 35.53 5.41 -16.75
C ASN A 166 37.04 5.29 -16.46
N GLU A 167 37.52 4.13 -16.00
CA GLU A 167 38.94 3.86 -15.73
C GLU A 167 39.71 3.59 -17.02
N HIS A 168 39.03 3.02 -18.02
CA HIS A 168 39.64 2.58 -19.27
C HIS A 168 39.37 3.51 -20.45
N GLY A 169 38.49 4.51 -20.29
CA GLY A 169 38.08 5.41 -21.37
C GLY A 169 37.34 4.69 -22.51
N VAL A 170 36.79 3.50 -22.25
CA VAL A 170 36.00 2.69 -23.18
C VAL A 170 34.74 2.19 -22.51
N SER A 171 33.76 1.68 -23.27
CA SER A 171 32.47 1.21 -22.74
C SER A 171 32.08 -0.18 -23.25
N LYS A 172 31.13 -0.84 -22.60
CA LYS A 172 30.44 -2.02 -23.16
C LYS A 172 29.65 -1.63 -24.39
N ARG A 173 29.03 -0.45 -24.37
CA ARG A 173 28.25 0.08 -25.49
C ARG A 173 29.05 0.24 -26.79
N ASP A 174 30.36 0.49 -26.70
CA ASP A 174 31.27 0.51 -27.85
C ASP A 174 31.98 -0.84 -28.10
N GLY A 175 31.72 -1.86 -27.27
CA GLY A 175 32.23 -3.22 -27.37
C GLY A 175 33.65 -3.44 -26.83
N ARG A 176 34.43 -2.37 -26.60
CA ARG A 176 35.87 -2.52 -26.28
C ARG A 176 36.13 -2.97 -24.85
N LEU A 177 35.22 -2.69 -23.90
CA LEU A 177 35.41 -3.11 -22.51
C LEU A 177 35.49 -4.64 -22.35
N PHE A 178 34.78 -5.41 -23.19
CA PHE A 178 34.87 -6.87 -23.19
C PHE A 178 36.26 -7.36 -23.60
N GLY A 179 36.89 -6.70 -24.59
CA GLY A 179 38.27 -7.01 -24.99
C GLY A 179 39.26 -6.76 -23.85
N ILE A 180 39.18 -5.60 -23.21
CA ILE A 180 40.01 -5.26 -22.04
C ILE A 180 39.82 -6.30 -20.91
N ALA A 181 38.58 -6.72 -20.66
CA ALA A 181 38.30 -7.74 -19.66
C ALA A 181 38.93 -9.09 -20.02
N CYS A 182 38.78 -9.55 -21.26
CA CYS A 182 39.37 -10.81 -21.73
C CYS A 182 40.91 -10.78 -21.65
N ASP A 183 41.53 -9.70 -22.12
CA ASP A 183 42.99 -9.52 -22.09
C ASP A 183 43.51 -9.48 -20.65
N GLY A 184 42.84 -8.72 -19.78
CA GLY A 184 43.18 -8.64 -18.36
C GLY A 184 43.06 -9.98 -17.63
N LEU A 185 42.15 -10.85 -18.06
CA LEU A 185 41.91 -12.17 -17.48
C LEU A 185 42.70 -13.30 -18.15
N GLY A 186 43.35 -13.02 -19.28
CA GLY A 186 44.10 -13.99 -20.07
C GLY A 186 43.24 -15.09 -20.69
N ILE A 187 42.04 -14.76 -21.19
CA ILE A 187 41.10 -15.73 -21.76
C ILE A 187 40.65 -15.33 -23.17
N ALA A 188 40.19 -16.30 -23.97
CA ALA A 188 39.53 -15.98 -25.24
C ALA A 188 38.08 -15.52 -24.97
N PRO A 189 37.51 -14.62 -25.80
CA PRO A 189 36.14 -14.13 -25.62
C PRO A 189 35.08 -15.23 -25.48
N ARG A 190 35.21 -16.31 -26.26
CA ARG A 190 34.30 -17.48 -26.22
C ARG A 190 34.30 -18.23 -24.88
N ASP A 191 35.33 -18.04 -24.07
CA ASP A 191 35.46 -18.69 -22.75
C ASP A 191 34.85 -17.85 -21.63
N MET A 192 34.34 -16.65 -21.95
CA MET A 192 33.59 -15.78 -21.05
C MET A 192 32.09 -15.92 -21.32
N LEU A 193 31.31 -16.10 -20.25
CA LEU A 193 29.87 -15.88 -20.24
C LEU A 193 29.58 -14.50 -19.65
N HIS A 194 28.81 -13.67 -20.34
CA HIS A 194 28.29 -12.41 -19.80
C HIS A 194 26.80 -12.49 -19.52
N VAL A 195 26.40 -12.00 -18.35
CA VAL A 195 25.01 -11.87 -17.89
C VAL A 195 24.69 -10.39 -17.69
N GLY A 196 23.76 -9.85 -18.46
CA GLY A 196 23.39 -8.42 -18.39
C GLY A 196 22.06 -8.11 -19.07
N ASP A 197 21.44 -6.99 -18.72
CA ASP A 197 20.06 -6.65 -19.08
C ASP A 197 19.92 -5.74 -20.31
N ASP A 198 20.99 -5.04 -20.71
CA ASP A 198 20.93 -4.12 -21.84
C ASP A 198 21.12 -4.80 -23.18
N GLU A 199 20.08 -4.76 -24.02
CA GLU A 199 20.09 -5.44 -25.33
C GLU A 199 21.24 -4.97 -26.24
N LEU A 200 21.58 -3.67 -26.20
CA LEU A 200 22.68 -3.15 -27.01
C LEU A 200 24.04 -3.48 -26.36
N SER A 201 24.23 -3.06 -25.10
CA SER A 201 25.53 -3.04 -24.44
C SER A 201 25.97 -4.43 -23.96
N ASP A 202 25.05 -5.19 -23.37
CA ASP A 202 25.35 -6.48 -22.74
C ASP A 202 25.08 -7.66 -23.68
N VAL A 203 24.20 -7.48 -24.68
CA VAL A 203 23.80 -8.54 -25.59
C VAL A 203 24.43 -8.41 -26.97
N GLU A 204 24.12 -7.36 -27.72
CA GLU A 204 24.64 -7.17 -29.08
C GLU A 204 26.15 -6.97 -29.08
N ARG A 205 26.67 -6.00 -28.32
CA ARG A 205 28.11 -5.66 -28.29
C ARG A 205 28.97 -6.78 -27.71
N ALA A 206 28.47 -7.50 -26.71
CA ALA A 206 29.17 -8.67 -26.18
C ALA A 206 29.28 -9.78 -27.24
N LYS A 207 28.21 -10.06 -28.00
CA LYS A 207 28.24 -11.05 -29.10
C LYS A 207 29.21 -10.63 -30.20
N GLU A 208 29.23 -9.35 -30.58
CA GLU A 208 30.18 -8.81 -31.56
C GLU A 208 31.64 -8.97 -31.10
N ALA A 209 31.90 -8.83 -29.80
CA ALA A 209 33.20 -9.08 -29.19
C ALA A 209 33.55 -10.58 -29.07
N GLY A 210 32.66 -11.49 -29.48
CA GLY A 210 32.86 -12.93 -29.41
C GLY A 210 32.58 -13.56 -28.04
N VAL A 211 31.96 -12.82 -27.12
CA VAL A 211 31.58 -13.28 -25.77
C VAL A 211 30.28 -14.07 -25.81
N VAL A 212 30.19 -15.14 -25.00
CA VAL A 212 28.93 -15.89 -24.84
C VAL A 212 27.98 -15.08 -23.96
N VAL A 213 26.73 -14.92 -24.37
CA VAL A 213 25.77 -14.07 -23.64
C VAL A 213 24.60 -14.86 -23.06
N HIS A 214 24.18 -14.50 -21.86
CA HIS A 214 22.85 -14.77 -21.33
C HIS A 214 22.12 -13.45 -21.01
N PRO A 215 21.10 -13.06 -21.80
CA PRO A 215 20.34 -11.85 -21.53
C PRO A 215 19.60 -11.94 -20.19
N TRP A 216 19.66 -10.86 -19.41
CA TRP A 216 18.95 -10.71 -18.15
C TRP A 216 17.61 -10.00 -18.39
N PRO A 217 16.48 -10.52 -17.88
CA PRO A 217 15.19 -9.90 -18.13
C PRO A 217 15.06 -8.59 -17.35
N ARG A 218 14.66 -7.51 -18.04
CA ARG A 218 14.27 -6.26 -17.39
C ARG A 218 12.87 -6.39 -16.78
N ALA A 219 12.71 -6.09 -15.49
CA ALA A 219 11.40 -5.92 -14.90
C ALA A 219 10.76 -4.63 -15.44
N ARG A 220 9.68 -4.75 -16.20
CA ARG A 220 8.92 -3.61 -16.74
C ARG A 220 7.46 -3.69 -16.34
N LEU A 221 7.12 -3.29 -15.11
CA LEU A 221 5.71 -3.23 -14.68
C LEU A 221 5.31 -1.95 -13.90
N SER A 222 6.22 -1.16 -13.31
CA SER A 222 5.80 0.04 -12.53
C SER A 222 5.13 1.13 -13.36
N ALA A 223 5.52 1.28 -14.63
CA ALA A 223 4.99 2.33 -15.50
C ALA A 223 3.46 2.24 -15.67
N GLU A 224 2.83 1.06 -15.52
CA GLU A 224 1.37 0.93 -15.63
C GLU A 224 0.62 1.11 -14.30
N ARG A 225 1.26 0.82 -13.15
CA ARG A 225 0.63 0.84 -11.80
C ARG A 225 0.81 2.13 -11.03
N PHE A 226 2.00 2.72 -11.09
CA PHE A 226 2.16 4.15 -10.82
C PHE A 226 1.66 4.99 -12.01
N GLY A 227 1.06 4.32 -13.02
CA GLY A 227 0.67 4.83 -14.32
C GLY A 227 -0.56 5.73 -14.42
N ALA A 228 -0.95 6.36 -13.32
CA ALA A 228 -1.69 7.63 -13.37
C ALA A 228 -0.74 8.84 -13.27
N ILE A 229 0.54 8.61 -12.93
CA ILE A 229 1.66 9.55 -13.09
C ILE A 229 2.36 9.30 -14.45
N SER A 230 2.16 8.15 -15.11
CA SER A 230 2.86 7.72 -16.35
C SER A 230 2.40 8.34 -17.68
N ALA A 231 2.02 9.62 -17.69
CA ALA A 231 2.45 10.42 -18.84
C ALA A 231 3.88 10.96 -18.60
N ASP A 232 4.26 11.18 -17.33
CA ASP A 232 5.44 11.93 -16.93
C ASP A 232 6.34 11.17 -15.95
N ALA A 233 7.59 11.62 -15.90
CA ALA A 233 8.62 11.26 -14.93
C ALA A 233 8.14 11.42 -13.47
N PRO A 234 8.59 10.59 -12.49
CA PRO A 234 8.47 10.93 -11.06
C PRO A 234 8.92 12.38 -10.82
N THR A 235 8.11 13.11 -10.07
CA THR A 235 8.31 14.56 -9.84
C THR A 235 8.88 14.85 -8.46
N THR A 236 8.89 13.86 -7.57
CA THR A 236 9.42 13.96 -6.22
C THR A 236 10.30 12.77 -5.88
N ALA A 237 11.24 12.95 -4.95
CA ALA A 237 12.06 11.87 -4.41
C ALA A 237 11.21 10.72 -3.82
N GLY A 238 10.10 11.07 -3.16
CA GLY A 238 9.13 10.10 -2.61
C GLY A 238 8.53 9.16 -3.65
N GLU A 239 8.03 9.71 -4.74
CA GLU A 239 7.48 8.96 -5.87
C GLU A 239 8.53 8.07 -6.52
N ALA A 240 9.74 8.61 -6.71
CA ALA A 240 10.85 7.87 -7.26
C ALA A 240 11.21 6.67 -6.38
N VAL A 241 11.30 6.86 -5.07
CA VAL A 241 11.64 5.77 -4.14
C VAL A 241 10.54 4.72 -4.08
N ALA A 242 9.28 5.14 -3.92
CA ALA A 242 8.14 4.22 -3.90
C ALA A 242 8.08 3.36 -5.18
N SER A 243 8.27 3.98 -6.34
CA SER A 243 8.29 3.28 -7.63
C SER A 243 9.51 2.36 -7.79
N GLY A 244 10.68 2.79 -7.30
CA GLY A 244 11.92 2.01 -7.32
C GLY A 244 11.84 0.75 -6.47
N LEU A 245 11.32 0.86 -5.25
CA LEU A 245 11.08 -0.29 -4.37
C LEU A 245 10.11 -1.30 -5.00
N VAL A 246 9.02 -0.80 -5.58
CA VAL A 246 8.08 -1.67 -6.32
C VAL A 246 8.78 -2.36 -7.50
N ASN A 247 9.57 -1.65 -8.30
CA ASN A 247 10.36 -2.25 -9.37
C ASN A 247 11.31 -3.33 -8.87
N ALA A 248 12.01 -3.06 -7.77
CA ALA A 248 12.96 -4.01 -7.19
C ALA A 248 12.25 -5.29 -6.71
N SER A 249 11.05 -5.15 -6.14
CA SER A 249 10.25 -6.30 -5.67
C SER A 249 9.84 -7.26 -6.79
N LEU A 250 9.71 -6.79 -8.04
CA LEU A 250 9.37 -7.62 -9.20
C LEU A 250 10.44 -8.65 -9.56
N TYR A 251 11.70 -8.35 -9.24
CA TYR A 251 12.81 -9.28 -9.45
C TYR A 251 12.85 -10.40 -8.41
N VAL A 252 12.06 -10.30 -7.34
CA VAL A 252 11.95 -11.34 -6.31
C VAL A 252 10.95 -12.43 -6.72
N SER A 253 9.97 -12.14 -7.59
CA SER A 253 8.96 -13.11 -8.04
C SER A 253 9.57 -14.10 -9.05
N PRO A 254 9.63 -15.41 -8.75
CA PRO A 254 10.40 -16.39 -9.52
C PRO A 254 10.01 -16.68 -10.97
N ASP A 255 8.88 -16.16 -11.45
CA ASP A 255 8.38 -16.49 -12.77
C ASP A 255 7.63 -15.28 -13.36
N LEU A 256 8.22 -14.66 -14.38
CA LEU A 256 7.51 -13.79 -15.33
C LEU A 256 6.64 -14.62 -16.30
N SER A 257 6.66 -15.95 -16.18
CA SER A 257 5.69 -16.84 -16.79
C SER A 257 4.41 -16.87 -15.94
N ASP A 258 3.26 -17.08 -16.58
CA ASP A 258 1.87 -16.92 -16.11
C ASP A 258 1.45 -17.77 -14.88
N GLN A 259 2.39 -18.23 -14.05
CA GLN A 259 2.21 -19.15 -12.92
C GLN A 259 2.46 -18.50 -11.55
N THR A 260 2.11 -17.22 -11.36
CA THR A 260 1.96 -16.69 -9.99
C THR A 260 0.98 -17.57 -9.22
N THR A 261 1.46 -18.27 -8.20
CA THR A 261 0.61 -19.02 -7.27
C THR A 261 -0.35 -18.05 -6.57
N ALA A 262 -1.50 -18.56 -6.10
CA ALA A 262 -2.51 -17.71 -5.48
C ALA A 262 -1.99 -16.96 -4.24
N ASP A 263 -0.96 -17.49 -3.57
CA ASP A 263 -0.32 -16.92 -2.37
C ASP A 263 0.59 -15.72 -2.67
N ASP A 264 1.18 -15.63 -3.87
CA ASP A 264 2.05 -14.50 -4.23
C ASP A 264 1.23 -13.23 -4.54
N PHE A 265 0.02 -13.38 -5.10
CA PHE A 265 -0.80 -12.24 -5.51
C PHE A 265 -1.10 -11.28 -4.36
N TRP A 266 -1.58 -11.77 -3.21
CA TRP A 266 -2.03 -10.89 -2.13
C TRP A 266 -0.87 -10.14 -1.50
N ARG A 267 0.23 -10.84 -1.20
CA ARG A 267 1.44 -10.22 -0.66
C ARG A 267 2.01 -9.18 -1.62
N ARG A 268 2.09 -9.50 -2.91
CA ARG A 268 2.53 -8.56 -3.94
C ARG A 268 1.58 -7.36 -4.09
N PHE A 269 0.27 -7.59 -4.13
CA PHE A 269 -0.73 -6.52 -4.15
C PHE A 269 -0.61 -5.60 -2.92
N GLY A 270 -0.37 -6.21 -1.76
CA GLY A 270 0.00 -5.53 -0.54
C GLY A 270 1.17 -4.58 -0.70
N TYR A 271 2.30 -5.09 -1.17
CA TYR A 271 3.54 -4.32 -1.35
C TYR A 271 3.39 -3.22 -2.41
N GLU A 272 2.87 -3.55 -3.58
CA GLU A 272 2.86 -2.67 -4.75
C GLU A 272 1.74 -1.62 -4.75
N THR A 273 0.67 -1.86 -4.00
CA THR A 273 -0.56 -1.04 -4.09
C THR A 273 -1.01 -0.51 -2.74
N VAL A 274 -1.09 -1.38 -1.72
CA VAL A 274 -1.65 -1.00 -0.41
C VAL A 274 -0.60 -0.36 0.50
N GLY A 275 0.66 -0.79 0.40
CA GLY A 275 1.81 -0.24 1.13
C GLY A 275 1.97 1.27 0.98
N PRO A 276 2.01 1.82 -0.26
CA PRO A 276 2.06 3.26 -0.49
C PRO A 276 0.91 4.03 0.18
N LEU A 277 -0.32 3.50 0.11
CA LEU A 277 -1.49 4.11 0.73
C LEU A 277 -1.33 4.21 2.26
N TYR A 278 -0.94 3.10 2.88
CA TYR A 278 -0.73 3.04 4.33
C TYR A 278 0.43 3.92 4.79
N LEU A 279 1.53 3.93 4.05
CA LEU A 279 2.67 4.80 4.35
C LEU A 279 2.26 6.26 4.30
N GLY A 280 1.60 6.71 3.23
CA GLY A 280 1.15 8.08 3.08
C GLY A 280 0.20 8.50 4.21
N PHE A 281 -0.75 7.62 4.56
CA PHE A 281 -1.65 7.85 5.70
C PHE A 281 -0.87 7.95 7.02
N GLY A 282 0.07 7.03 7.27
CA GLY A 282 0.86 7.00 8.49
C GLY A 282 1.77 8.22 8.66
N LEU A 283 2.44 8.66 7.59
CA LEU A 283 3.25 9.89 7.60
C LEU A 283 2.38 11.12 7.87
N TRP A 284 1.25 11.25 7.17
CA TRP A 284 0.29 12.33 7.41
C TRP A 284 -0.25 12.31 8.84
N LEU A 285 -0.59 11.14 9.37
CA LEU A 285 -1.09 10.98 10.74
C LEU A 285 -0.03 11.41 11.75
N ALA A 286 1.23 10.98 11.59
CA ALA A 286 2.33 11.37 12.46
C ALA A 286 2.50 12.89 12.52
N ASP A 287 2.47 13.57 11.38
CA ASP A 287 2.59 15.02 11.29
C ASP A 287 1.40 15.74 11.93
N ARG A 288 0.18 15.22 11.74
CA ARG A 288 -1.04 15.78 12.34
C ARG A 288 -1.08 15.62 13.85
N LEU A 289 -0.75 14.45 14.37
CA LEU A 289 -0.72 14.20 15.82
C LEU A 289 0.30 15.11 16.52
N ALA A 290 1.46 15.34 15.89
CA ALA A 290 2.47 16.26 16.38
C ALA A 290 1.97 17.72 16.37
N ALA A 291 1.39 18.18 15.26
CA ALA A 291 0.84 19.54 15.15
C ALA A 291 -0.29 19.82 16.15
N ASP A 292 -1.08 18.80 16.48
CA ASP A 292 -2.27 18.93 17.30
C ASP A 292 -2.00 18.74 18.81
N GLY A 293 -0.76 18.39 19.17
CA GLY A 293 -0.35 18.16 20.56
C GLY A 293 -1.12 17.01 21.20
N VAL A 294 -1.35 15.93 20.45
CA VAL A 294 -2.07 14.74 20.92
C VAL A 294 -1.21 14.00 21.93
N ALA A 295 -1.78 13.65 23.09
CA ALA A 295 -1.07 12.90 24.12
C ALA A 295 -1.11 11.38 23.88
N ARG A 296 -2.23 10.88 23.34
CA ARG A 296 -2.47 9.46 23.11
C ARG A 296 -3.41 9.26 21.93
N VAL A 297 -3.12 8.26 21.11
CA VAL A 297 -3.88 7.95 19.89
C VAL A 297 -4.53 6.57 20.01
N TYR A 298 -5.81 6.51 19.67
CA TYR A 298 -6.68 5.34 19.79
C TYR A 298 -7.12 4.85 18.41
N PHE A 299 -6.68 3.67 18.02
CA PHE A 299 -7.08 3.05 16.76
C PHE A 299 -8.36 2.25 16.99
N LEU A 300 -9.46 2.66 16.36
CA LEU A 300 -10.77 2.05 16.55
C LEU A 300 -10.83 0.66 15.93
N SER A 301 -11.51 -0.28 16.59
CA SER A 301 -11.45 -1.68 16.17
C SER A 301 -12.02 -1.97 14.79
N ARG A 302 -11.53 -3.08 14.21
CA ARG A 302 -11.67 -3.48 12.80
C ARG A 302 -10.74 -2.67 11.91
N ASP A 303 -11.17 -1.47 11.55
CA ASP A 303 -10.51 -0.73 10.47
C ASP A 303 -9.20 -0.07 10.93
N GLY A 304 -9.08 0.24 12.23
CA GLY A 304 -7.85 0.75 12.83
C GLY A 304 -6.79 -0.31 13.12
N TRP A 305 -7.07 -1.62 12.96
CA TRP A 305 -6.13 -2.70 13.29
C TRP A 305 -4.81 -2.58 12.52
N ILE A 306 -4.89 -2.47 11.20
CA ILE A 306 -3.69 -2.34 10.37
C ILE A 306 -3.05 -0.97 10.52
N MET A 307 -3.85 0.08 10.70
CA MET A 307 -3.35 1.45 10.89
C MET A 307 -2.50 1.56 12.16
N GLU A 308 -2.87 0.85 13.23
CA GLU A 308 -2.10 0.79 14.48
C GLU A 308 -0.72 0.15 14.26
N ARG A 309 -0.67 -0.95 13.49
CA ARG A 309 0.58 -1.63 13.15
C ARG A 309 1.49 -0.77 12.26
N VAL A 310 0.92 -0.10 11.27
CA VAL A 310 1.62 0.87 10.43
C VAL A 310 2.21 1.99 11.29
N TYR A 311 1.43 2.51 12.23
CA TYR A 311 1.87 3.56 13.14
C TYR A 311 2.97 3.08 14.09
N ARG A 312 2.90 1.84 14.59
CA ARG A 312 3.98 1.25 15.39
C ARG A 312 5.31 1.17 14.63
N LEU A 313 5.29 0.76 13.36
CA LEU A 313 6.49 0.76 12.50
C LEU A 313 7.10 2.16 12.33
N LEU A 314 6.26 3.19 12.23
CA LEU A 314 6.74 4.58 12.20
C LEU A 314 7.37 4.98 13.54
N ARG A 315 6.72 4.61 14.65
CA ARG A 315 7.17 4.93 16.01
C ARG A 315 8.47 4.24 16.41
N GLU A 316 8.78 3.06 15.85
CA GLU A 316 10.10 2.41 16.02
C GLU A 316 11.26 3.33 15.61
N ARG A 317 11.05 4.17 14.59
CA ARG A 317 12.04 5.16 14.12
C ARG A 317 11.79 6.57 14.67
N ARG A 318 10.60 6.82 15.22
CA ARG A 318 10.15 8.10 15.77
C ARG A 318 9.52 7.90 17.16
N PRO A 319 10.33 7.60 18.19
CA PRO A 319 9.84 7.27 19.53
C PRO A 319 9.10 8.42 20.22
N GLU A 320 9.26 9.66 19.71
CA GLU A 320 8.55 10.85 20.17
C GLU A 320 7.05 10.86 19.80
N LEU A 321 6.63 10.00 18.87
CA LEU A 321 5.22 9.90 18.49
C LEU A 321 4.35 9.40 19.65
N PRO A 322 3.11 9.92 19.78
CA PRO A 322 2.17 9.51 20.84
C PRO A 322 1.99 8.01 20.99
N GLU A 323 1.69 7.56 22.22
CA GLU A 323 1.46 6.14 22.50
C GLU A 323 0.22 5.63 21.74
N PRO A 324 0.35 4.57 20.91
CA PRO A 324 -0.78 3.96 20.23
C PRO A 324 -1.51 2.94 21.12
N ARG A 325 -2.83 3.02 21.13
CA ARG A 325 -3.71 2.02 21.76
C ARG A 325 -4.76 1.53 20.79
N TYR A 326 -4.98 0.22 20.74
CA TYR A 326 -6.10 -0.36 20.02
C TYR A 326 -7.36 -0.33 20.89
N LEU A 327 -8.39 0.39 20.45
CA LEU A 327 -9.64 0.59 21.18
C LEU A 327 -10.74 -0.30 20.58
N ALA A 328 -11.04 -1.40 21.27
CA ALA A 328 -12.10 -2.33 20.91
C ALA A 328 -13.47 -1.77 21.28
N VAL A 329 -14.08 -1.05 20.32
CA VAL A 329 -15.42 -0.45 20.44
C VAL A 329 -16.21 -0.64 19.15
N SER A 330 -17.54 -0.71 19.27
CA SER A 330 -18.44 -0.70 18.11
C SER A 330 -19.60 0.25 18.34
N ARG A 331 -20.17 0.77 17.24
CA ARG A 331 -21.37 1.60 17.29
C ARG A 331 -22.53 0.87 17.98
N HIS A 332 -22.67 -0.43 17.71
CA HIS A 332 -23.70 -1.27 18.32
C HIS A 332 -23.52 -1.38 19.83
N ALA A 333 -22.34 -1.79 20.31
CA ALA A 333 -22.06 -1.95 21.74
C ALA A 333 -22.25 -0.63 22.52
N LEU A 334 -21.76 0.49 21.98
CA LEU A 334 -21.91 1.80 22.63
C LEU A 334 -23.35 2.33 22.59
N ALA A 335 -24.09 2.09 21.50
CA ALA A 335 -25.51 2.43 21.45
C ALA A 335 -26.30 1.58 22.46
N PHE A 336 -26.02 0.28 22.56
CA PHE A 336 -26.68 -0.61 23.50
C PHE A 336 -26.42 -0.19 24.95
N ALA A 337 -25.18 0.11 25.32
CA ALA A 337 -24.80 0.64 26.62
C ALA A 337 -25.51 1.96 27.01
N ARG A 338 -25.87 2.80 26.03
CA ARG A 338 -26.64 4.03 26.28
C ARG A 338 -28.11 3.77 26.58
N LEU A 339 -28.66 2.61 26.22
CA LEU A 339 -30.04 2.25 26.56
C LEU A 339 -30.25 2.17 28.07
N ALA A 340 -29.21 1.99 28.90
CA ALA A 340 -29.32 2.05 30.36
C ALA A 340 -29.98 3.34 30.87
N ALA A 341 -29.74 4.46 30.17
CA ALA A 341 -30.32 5.76 30.48
C ALA A 341 -31.60 6.07 29.68
N ARG A 342 -32.21 5.06 29.04
CA ARG A 342 -33.36 5.21 28.12
C ARG A 342 -33.11 6.26 27.03
N ASP A 343 -31.90 6.24 26.47
CA ASP A 343 -31.49 7.15 25.42
C ASP A 343 -32.31 6.96 24.14
N GLU A 344 -33.11 7.97 23.81
CA GLU A 344 -34.04 7.96 22.66
C GLU A 344 -33.32 7.81 21.31
N GLU A 345 -32.13 8.39 21.16
CA GLU A 345 -31.36 8.25 19.92
C GLU A 345 -30.80 6.84 19.76
N ALA A 346 -30.33 6.23 20.85
CA ALA A 346 -29.87 4.85 20.86
C ALA A 346 -31.02 3.90 20.53
N LEU A 347 -32.21 4.12 21.10
CA LEU A 347 -33.37 3.27 20.82
C LEU A 347 -33.87 3.45 19.37
N ALA A 348 -33.81 4.68 18.83
CA ALA A 348 -34.06 4.93 17.42
C ALA A 348 -33.03 4.27 16.49
N PHE A 349 -31.76 4.15 16.91
CA PHE A 349 -30.74 3.40 16.17
C PHE A 349 -31.09 1.91 16.04
N PHE A 350 -31.60 1.30 17.11
CA PHE A 350 -32.05 -0.10 17.08
C PHE A 350 -33.36 -0.30 16.32
N ALA A 351 -34.22 0.73 16.25
CA ALA A 351 -35.48 0.66 15.50
C ALA A 351 -35.35 0.91 13.99
N ARG A 352 -34.14 1.19 13.49
CA ARG A 352 -33.89 1.53 12.08
C ARG A 352 -33.00 0.49 11.42
N ASP A 353 -33.29 0.25 10.14
CA ASP A 353 -32.46 -0.54 9.24
C ASP A 353 -32.56 0.05 7.82
N SER A 354 -31.50 -0.10 7.02
CA SER A 354 -31.50 0.28 5.61
C SER A 354 -32.12 -0.79 4.72
N GLU A 355 -32.17 -2.04 5.19
CA GLU A 355 -32.67 -3.18 4.45
C GLU A 355 -33.97 -3.73 5.07
N ARG A 356 -34.64 -4.59 4.30
CA ARG A 356 -35.82 -5.29 4.78
C ARG A 356 -35.38 -6.45 5.66
N ARG A 357 -35.79 -6.44 6.93
CA ARG A 357 -35.37 -7.40 7.96
C ARG A 357 -36.58 -7.93 8.70
N SER A 358 -36.48 -9.15 9.24
CA SER A 358 -37.59 -9.70 10.03
C SER A 358 -37.74 -8.97 11.37
N VAL A 359 -38.93 -9.00 11.98
CA VAL A 359 -39.12 -8.45 13.34
C VAL A 359 -38.15 -9.10 14.34
N GLY A 360 -37.92 -10.40 14.22
CA GLY A 360 -36.99 -11.14 15.04
C GLY A 360 -35.54 -10.66 14.92
N HIS A 361 -35.13 -10.12 13.77
CA HIS A 361 -33.82 -9.48 13.63
C HIS A 361 -33.69 -8.26 14.55
N TYR A 362 -34.71 -7.40 14.63
CA TYR A 362 -34.70 -6.23 15.52
C TYR A 362 -34.66 -6.62 16.99
N LEU A 363 -35.40 -7.66 17.40
CA LEU A 363 -35.37 -8.17 18.78
C LEU A 363 -34.00 -8.76 19.14
N ARG A 364 -33.39 -9.54 18.25
CA ARG A 364 -32.04 -10.08 18.46
C ARG A 364 -30.98 -8.99 18.57
N ARG A 365 -31.12 -7.89 17.80
CA ARG A 365 -30.20 -6.74 17.88
C ARG A 365 -30.16 -6.08 19.25
N VAL A 366 -31.26 -6.13 20.01
CA VAL A 366 -31.33 -5.65 21.41
C VAL A 366 -31.19 -6.79 22.43
N GLY A 367 -30.79 -7.97 21.97
CA GLY A 367 -30.48 -9.09 22.84
C GLY A 367 -31.68 -9.87 23.38
N LEU A 368 -32.85 -9.72 22.75
CA LEU A 368 -34.08 -10.43 23.11
C LEU A 368 -34.31 -11.63 22.19
N ASP A 369 -34.83 -12.72 22.76
CA ASP A 369 -35.29 -13.89 22.00
C ASP A 369 -36.66 -13.60 21.36
N PRO A 370 -36.80 -13.62 20.03
CA PRO A 370 -38.09 -13.36 19.39
C PRO A 370 -39.20 -14.32 19.80
N VAL A 371 -38.86 -15.57 20.12
CA VAL A 371 -39.84 -16.60 20.52
C VAL A 371 -40.41 -16.25 21.90
N ALA A 372 -39.55 -15.90 22.85
CA ALA A 372 -39.95 -15.49 24.20
C ALA A 372 -40.83 -14.22 24.23
N HIS A 373 -40.81 -13.41 23.17
CA HIS A 373 -41.53 -12.13 23.10
C HIS A 373 -42.63 -12.07 22.02
N ILE A 374 -43.12 -13.21 21.54
CA ILE A 374 -44.10 -13.27 20.44
C ILE A 374 -45.41 -12.53 20.73
N ASP A 375 -45.86 -12.50 21.99
CA ASP A 375 -47.08 -11.78 22.36
C ASP A 375 -46.93 -10.26 22.22
N ALA A 376 -45.76 -9.72 22.51
CA ALA A 376 -45.47 -8.30 22.32
C ALA A 376 -45.39 -7.94 20.82
N VAL A 377 -44.83 -8.86 20.01
CA VAL A 377 -44.80 -8.76 18.54
C VAL A 377 -46.22 -8.64 17.98
N ARG A 378 -47.12 -9.54 18.42
CA ARG A 378 -48.54 -9.53 18.00
C ARG A 378 -49.28 -8.28 18.45
N ARG A 379 -49.10 -7.84 19.70
CA ARG A 379 -49.69 -6.58 20.20
C ARG A 379 -49.22 -5.34 19.44
N SER A 380 -48.01 -5.36 18.92
CA SER A 380 -47.46 -4.31 18.05
C SER A 380 -47.97 -4.37 16.59
N GLY A 381 -48.90 -5.29 16.33
CA GLY A 381 -49.65 -5.49 15.08
C GLY A 381 -48.96 -6.37 14.04
N PHE A 382 -47.85 -7.03 14.39
CA PHE A 382 -47.14 -7.93 13.48
C PHE A 382 -47.69 -9.34 13.61
N ASP A 383 -47.76 -10.08 12.50
CA ASP A 383 -48.31 -11.44 12.52
C ASP A 383 -47.41 -12.40 13.33
N ASP A 384 -46.10 -12.30 13.11
CA ASP A 384 -45.06 -13.09 13.78
C ASP A 384 -43.67 -12.41 13.76
N ALA A 385 -42.66 -13.11 14.28
CA ALA A 385 -41.27 -12.66 14.30
C ALA A 385 -40.58 -12.71 12.92
N ASP A 386 -41.10 -13.49 11.96
CA ASP A 386 -40.53 -13.64 10.62
C ASP A 386 -41.07 -12.58 9.64
N PHE A 387 -42.09 -11.82 10.04
CA PHE A 387 -42.61 -10.68 9.30
C PHE A 387 -41.48 -9.75 8.83
N ILE A 388 -41.38 -9.55 7.51
CA ILE A 388 -40.36 -8.73 6.88
C ILE A 388 -40.77 -7.25 6.91
N VAL A 389 -40.10 -6.49 7.77
CA VAL A 389 -40.27 -5.06 7.96
C VAL A 389 -39.80 -4.28 6.73
N GLU A 390 -40.64 -3.40 6.20
CA GLU A 390 -40.27 -2.36 5.25
C GLU A 390 -39.98 -1.08 6.07
N PRO A 391 -38.71 -0.62 6.16
CA PRO A 391 -38.33 0.44 7.11
C PRO A 391 -39.18 1.72 7.04
N ARG A 392 -39.62 2.09 5.83
CA ARG A 392 -40.45 3.29 5.60
C ARG A 392 -41.90 3.14 6.06
N ARG A 393 -42.43 1.92 6.14
CA ARG A 393 -43.83 1.66 6.48
C ARG A 393 -43.97 1.24 7.94
N GLU A 394 -43.22 0.22 8.37
CA GLU A 394 -43.39 -0.36 9.71
C GLU A 394 -42.33 0.10 10.73
N GLY A 395 -41.36 0.95 10.37
CA GLY A 395 -40.30 1.39 11.29
C GLY A 395 -40.81 2.03 12.60
N LYS A 396 -41.92 2.80 12.54
CA LYS A 396 -42.57 3.34 13.75
C LYS A 396 -43.19 2.25 14.64
N ARG A 397 -43.63 1.14 14.06
CA ARG A 397 -44.16 -0.01 14.81
C ARG A 397 -43.04 -0.77 15.51
N ILE A 398 -41.89 -0.93 14.86
CA ILE A 398 -40.69 -1.46 15.51
C ILE A 398 -40.24 -0.57 16.68
N ARG A 399 -40.21 0.75 16.50
CA ARG A 399 -39.86 1.68 17.58
C ARG A 399 -40.77 1.48 18.81
N ARG A 400 -42.09 1.37 18.60
CA ARG A 400 -43.07 1.10 19.67
C ARG A 400 -42.87 -0.27 20.32
N LEU A 401 -42.63 -1.32 19.53
CA LEU A 401 -42.33 -2.64 20.05
C LEU A 401 -41.10 -2.62 20.98
N LEU A 402 -40.04 -1.90 20.60
CA LEU A 402 -38.85 -1.76 21.45
C LEU A 402 -39.09 -0.90 22.70
N ASP A 403 -39.97 0.10 22.63
CA ASP A 403 -40.41 0.86 23.81
C ASP A 403 -41.20 -0.02 24.79
N ASP A 404 -42.15 -0.80 24.29
CA ASP A 404 -42.98 -1.70 25.10
C ASP A 404 -42.13 -2.79 25.77
N LEU A 405 -41.05 -3.20 25.12
CA LEU A 405 -40.08 -4.19 25.63
C LEU A 405 -38.92 -3.56 26.41
N PHE A 406 -38.92 -2.25 26.65
CA PHE A 406 -37.77 -1.56 27.24
C PHE A 406 -37.36 -2.11 28.61
N GLU A 407 -38.33 -2.47 29.46
CA GLU A 407 -38.03 -3.05 30.78
C GLU A 407 -37.40 -4.45 30.69
N ALA A 408 -37.60 -5.19 29.59
CA ALA A 408 -36.86 -6.42 29.32
C ALA A 408 -35.42 -6.16 28.82
N ILE A 409 -35.18 -5.01 28.17
CA ILE A 409 -33.87 -4.62 27.63
C ILE A 409 -32.98 -4.00 28.73
N ARG A 410 -33.59 -3.23 29.64
CA ARG A 410 -32.89 -2.39 30.64
C ARG A 410 -31.83 -3.14 31.46
N PRO A 411 -32.08 -4.31 32.07
CA PRO A 411 -31.08 -4.95 32.92
C PRO A 411 -29.78 -5.30 32.17
N ARG A 412 -29.91 -5.77 30.93
CA ARG A 412 -28.76 -6.06 30.07
C ARG A 412 -28.05 -4.78 29.65
N ALA A 413 -28.80 -3.73 29.34
CA ALA A 413 -28.21 -2.44 28.98
C ALA A 413 -27.42 -1.80 30.13
N GLU A 414 -27.91 -1.88 31.37
CA GLU A 414 -27.21 -1.42 32.58
C GLU A 414 -25.90 -2.19 32.82
N HIS A 415 -25.93 -3.51 32.63
CA HIS A 415 -24.74 -4.34 32.72
C HIS A 415 -23.68 -3.97 31.66
N GLU A 416 -24.08 -3.88 30.39
CA GLU A 416 -23.19 -3.50 29.29
C GLU A 416 -22.69 -2.05 29.45
N HIS A 417 -23.50 -1.14 30.02
CA HIS A 417 -23.08 0.21 30.38
C HIS A 417 -21.92 0.20 31.38
N ALA A 418 -22.06 -0.55 32.47
CA ALA A 418 -21.04 -0.63 33.51
C ALA A 418 -19.72 -1.19 32.96
N LEU A 419 -19.78 -2.24 32.14
CA LEU A 419 -18.59 -2.84 31.53
C LEU A 419 -17.94 -1.94 30.48
N ALA A 420 -18.72 -1.34 29.59
CA ALA A 420 -18.19 -0.40 28.59
C ALA A 420 -17.53 0.82 29.25
N ALA A 421 -18.13 1.37 30.32
CA ALA A 421 -17.54 2.46 31.09
C ALA A 421 -16.23 2.03 31.75
N ARG A 422 -16.18 0.82 32.31
CA ARG A 422 -14.96 0.24 32.91
C ARG A 422 -13.86 0.06 31.87
N TYR A 423 -14.19 -0.48 30.69
CA TYR A 423 -13.25 -0.64 29.59
C TYR A 423 -12.65 0.69 29.13
N LEU A 424 -13.47 1.74 28.93
CA LEU A 424 -12.95 3.05 28.53
C LEU A 424 -12.02 3.69 29.59
N ARG A 425 -12.28 3.44 30.88
CA ARG A 425 -11.37 3.85 31.97
C ARG A 425 -10.07 3.06 31.95
N GLN A 426 -10.12 1.73 31.78
CA GLN A 426 -8.94 0.87 31.65
C GLN A 426 -8.04 1.30 30.48
N MET A 427 -8.66 1.67 29.37
CA MET A 427 -7.96 2.18 28.19
C MET A 427 -7.43 3.61 28.38
N GLY A 428 -7.73 4.28 29.49
CA GLY A 428 -7.32 5.65 29.80
C GLY A 428 -7.92 6.71 28.88
N LEU A 429 -9.02 6.39 28.18
CA LEU A 429 -9.65 7.32 27.23
C LEU A 429 -10.35 8.47 27.96
N LEU A 430 -10.82 8.20 29.18
CA LEU A 430 -11.52 9.18 30.02
C LEU A 430 -10.57 10.06 30.84
N ASP A 431 -9.26 9.89 30.69
CA ASP A 431 -8.25 10.69 31.38
C ASP A 431 -8.25 12.14 30.84
N SER A 432 -7.94 13.12 31.69
CA SER A 432 -7.91 14.53 31.29
C SER A 432 -6.77 14.80 30.29
N GLY A 433 -7.09 14.87 28.99
CA GLY A 433 -6.12 15.12 27.92
C GLY A 433 -6.77 15.52 26.59
N ARG A 434 -5.98 15.48 25.51
CA ARG A 434 -6.43 15.63 24.11
C ARG A 434 -6.28 14.30 23.37
N PRO A 435 -7.21 13.34 23.55
CA PRO A 435 -7.14 12.06 22.86
C PRO A 435 -7.46 12.22 21.38
N ALA A 436 -6.84 11.36 20.56
CA ALA A 436 -7.17 11.20 19.15
C ALA A 436 -7.75 9.82 18.88
N VAL A 437 -8.71 9.73 17.96
CA VAL A 437 -9.15 8.46 17.38
C VAL A 437 -8.77 8.36 15.91
N VAL A 438 -8.50 7.13 15.49
CA VAL A 438 -8.14 6.79 14.12
C VAL A 438 -9.09 5.70 13.60
N ASP A 439 -9.62 5.93 12.40
CA ASP A 439 -10.56 5.03 11.70
C ASP A 439 -10.42 5.25 10.18
N ILE A 440 -11.09 4.49 9.32
CA ILE A 440 -11.07 4.71 7.87
C ILE A 440 -12.00 5.85 7.44
N GLY A 441 -13.17 6.01 8.09
CA GLY A 441 -14.20 6.96 7.67
C GLY A 441 -15.58 6.30 7.48
N TRP A 442 -16.49 6.85 6.69
CA TRP A 442 -16.42 8.13 5.96
C TRP A 442 -17.27 9.23 6.59
N GLN A 443 -18.22 8.86 7.46
CA GLN A 443 -19.16 9.80 8.09
C GLN A 443 -18.82 10.08 9.57
N GLY A 444 -17.81 9.40 10.14
CA GLY A 444 -17.39 9.58 11.53
C GLY A 444 -18.38 9.05 12.57
N GLY A 445 -19.32 8.19 12.19
CA GLY A 445 -20.37 7.70 13.08
C GLY A 445 -19.86 6.90 14.29
N MET A 446 -18.67 6.29 14.21
CA MET A 446 -18.05 5.62 15.36
C MET A 446 -17.56 6.63 16.41
N GLN A 447 -16.86 7.68 15.98
CA GLN A 447 -16.50 8.79 16.86
C GLN A 447 -17.74 9.43 17.50
N ASP A 448 -18.79 9.70 16.71
CA ASP A 448 -20.01 10.30 17.25
C ASP A 448 -20.68 9.39 18.31
N ALA A 449 -20.68 8.07 18.11
CA ALA A 449 -21.19 7.12 19.09
C ALA A 449 -20.34 7.11 20.37
N LEU A 450 -19.01 7.18 20.23
CA LEU A 450 -18.06 7.22 21.33
C LEU A 450 -18.20 8.50 22.15
N GLU A 451 -18.24 9.67 21.51
CA GLU A 451 -18.44 10.95 22.18
C GLU A 451 -19.79 11.04 22.91
N LYS A 452 -20.85 10.46 22.34
CA LYS A 452 -22.16 10.39 23.02
C LYS A 452 -22.09 9.52 24.27
N PHE A 453 -21.42 8.37 24.19
CA PHE A 453 -21.24 7.51 25.35
C PHE A 453 -20.34 8.19 26.41
N MET A 454 -19.21 8.78 26.02
CA MET A 454 -18.36 9.56 26.93
C MET A 454 -19.13 10.67 27.66
N ARG A 455 -19.99 11.41 26.93
CA ARG A 455 -20.88 12.42 27.54
C ARG A 455 -21.86 11.84 28.56
N SER A 456 -22.40 10.64 28.30
CA SER A 456 -23.25 9.92 29.28
C SER A 456 -22.50 9.55 30.57
N LEU A 457 -21.17 9.46 30.52
CA LEU A 457 -20.31 9.24 31.69
C LEU A 457 -19.86 10.55 32.37
N GLY A 458 -20.32 11.71 31.89
CA GLY A 458 -19.89 13.02 32.38
C GLY A 458 -18.49 13.46 31.93
N ALA A 459 -17.88 12.77 30.96
CA ALA A 459 -16.56 13.13 30.45
C ALA A 459 -16.65 14.21 29.35
N PRO A 460 -15.77 15.24 29.36
CA PRO A 460 -15.73 16.25 28.30
C PRO A 460 -15.25 15.63 26.98
N SER A 461 -15.90 15.95 25.86
CA SER A 461 -15.49 15.48 24.53
C SER A 461 -14.52 16.46 23.88
N ARG A 462 -13.21 16.18 23.96
CA ARG A 462 -12.15 16.87 23.19
C ARG A 462 -11.47 15.92 22.19
N LEU A 463 -12.26 15.03 21.61
CA LEU A 463 -11.78 13.90 20.82
C LEU A 463 -11.50 14.36 19.39
N ARG A 464 -10.24 14.31 18.95
CA ARG A 464 -9.91 14.56 17.54
C ARG A 464 -10.02 13.28 16.74
N GLY A 465 -10.54 13.36 15.52
CA GLY A 465 -10.66 12.19 14.64
C GLY A 465 -9.78 12.31 13.41
N TYR A 466 -8.99 11.28 13.11
CA TYR A 466 -8.18 11.19 11.90
C TYR A 466 -8.62 10.00 11.07
N TYR A 467 -8.90 10.24 9.81
CA TYR A 467 -9.54 9.27 8.93
C TYR A 467 -8.78 9.09 7.63
N LEU A 468 -8.85 7.88 7.04
CA LEU A 468 -8.40 7.69 5.67
C LEU A 468 -9.11 8.68 4.72
N GLY A 469 -10.40 8.93 4.95
CA GLY A 469 -11.05 10.15 4.49
C GLY A 469 -12.43 10.37 5.11
N THR A 470 -12.99 11.55 4.88
CA THR A 470 -14.30 11.95 5.39
C THR A 470 -15.15 12.50 4.24
N PHE A 471 -16.47 12.29 4.30
CA PHE A 471 -17.45 12.85 3.36
C PHE A 471 -18.19 14.04 4.00
N ALA A 472 -18.99 14.75 3.20
CA ALA A 472 -19.68 15.96 3.64
C ALA A 472 -20.60 15.73 4.85
N GLU A 473 -21.15 14.53 5.00
CA GLU A 473 -22.00 14.14 6.13
C GLU A 473 -21.24 14.18 7.46
N ALA A 474 -19.91 13.98 7.46
CA ALA A 474 -19.08 14.09 8.66
C ALA A 474 -19.01 15.53 9.20
N ALA A 475 -19.27 16.53 8.37
CA ALA A 475 -19.27 17.94 8.79
C ALA A 475 -20.46 18.28 9.69
N ALA A 476 -21.54 17.50 9.66
CA ALA A 476 -22.74 17.76 10.46
C ALA A 476 -22.50 17.61 11.97
N SER A 477 -21.46 16.86 12.37
CA SER A 477 -21.07 16.68 13.77
C SER A 477 -19.92 17.59 14.22
N GLU A 478 -19.42 18.49 13.36
CA GLU A 478 -18.41 19.50 13.72
C GLU A 478 -18.99 20.55 14.67
N ARG A 479 -18.61 20.50 15.94
CA ARG A 479 -18.81 21.61 16.88
C ARG A 479 -17.45 22.23 17.19
N ARG A 480 -17.26 23.50 16.80
CA ARG A 480 -16.25 24.42 17.39
C ARG A 480 -14.77 24.00 17.28
N GLY A 481 -14.32 23.50 16.12
CA GLY A 481 -12.87 23.45 15.80
C GLY A 481 -12.04 22.38 16.51
N GLU A 482 -12.69 21.37 17.12
CA GLU A 482 -12.08 20.17 17.72
C GLU A 482 -12.46 18.93 16.88
N GLY A 483 -12.14 18.99 15.57
CA GLY A 483 -12.85 18.24 14.52
C GLY A 483 -12.26 16.92 14.04
N LYS A 484 -12.89 16.42 12.97
CA LYS A 484 -12.51 15.30 12.13
C LYS A 484 -11.60 15.81 11.00
N ALA A 485 -10.59 15.04 10.62
CA ALA A 485 -9.72 15.32 9.48
C ALA A 485 -9.56 14.07 8.61
N GLY A 486 -9.71 14.24 7.30
CA GLY A 486 -9.45 13.19 6.32
C GLY A 486 -8.11 13.33 5.60
N PHE A 487 -7.42 12.21 5.38
CA PHE A 487 -6.16 12.16 4.62
C PHE A 487 -6.40 12.31 3.10
N LEU A 488 -7.08 11.32 2.49
CA LEU A 488 -7.32 11.27 1.05
C LEU A 488 -8.32 12.35 0.61
N CYS A 489 -9.42 12.44 1.35
CA CYS A 489 -10.41 13.48 1.17
C CYS A 489 -10.91 13.97 2.53
N ASP A 490 -11.00 15.28 2.67
CA ASP A 490 -11.49 15.96 3.86
C ASP A 490 -12.84 16.59 3.54
N PHE A 491 -13.89 16.12 4.21
CA PHE A 491 -15.30 16.45 3.96
C PHE A 491 -15.70 16.36 2.48
N GLY A 492 -15.14 15.36 1.80
CA GLY A 492 -15.38 15.05 0.39
C GLY A 492 -14.53 15.83 -0.60
N ARG A 493 -13.50 16.55 -0.16
CA ARG A 493 -12.55 17.28 -1.01
C ARG A 493 -11.15 16.64 -0.97
N PRO A 494 -10.49 16.41 -2.12
CA PRO A 494 -10.95 16.68 -3.48
C PRO A 494 -12.11 15.78 -3.92
N ALA A 495 -13.05 16.33 -4.71
CA ALA A 495 -14.24 15.61 -5.13
C ALA A 495 -13.94 14.41 -6.05
N ALA A 496 -12.85 14.50 -6.83
CA ALA A 496 -12.38 13.41 -7.68
C ALA A 496 -11.95 12.19 -6.85
N VAL A 497 -11.16 12.40 -5.80
CA VAL A 497 -10.73 11.34 -4.87
C VAL A 497 -11.94 10.69 -4.20
N ARG A 498 -12.90 11.50 -3.70
CA ARG A 498 -14.17 10.98 -3.17
C ARG A 498 -14.93 10.14 -4.20
N ALA A 499 -15.04 10.61 -5.45
CA ALA A 499 -15.72 9.89 -6.50
C ALA A 499 -15.04 8.55 -6.82
N THR A 500 -13.70 8.48 -6.76
CA THR A 500 -12.97 7.21 -6.87
C THR A 500 -13.28 6.28 -5.70
N ILE A 501 -13.23 6.76 -4.46
CA ILE A 501 -13.53 5.95 -3.26
C ILE A 501 -14.95 5.36 -3.33
N LEU A 502 -15.94 6.17 -3.73
CA LEU A 502 -17.34 5.74 -3.87
C LEU A 502 -17.56 4.66 -4.93
N LYS A 503 -16.60 4.40 -5.83
CA LYS A 503 -16.68 3.26 -6.76
C LYS A 503 -16.63 1.92 -6.03
N SER A 504 -15.99 1.84 -4.86
CA SER A 504 -16.03 0.68 -3.97
C SER A 504 -15.55 0.99 -2.55
N VAL A 505 -16.45 1.46 -1.68
CA VAL A 505 -16.17 1.57 -0.23
C VAL A 505 -15.85 0.20 0.40
N PRO A 506 -16.57 -0.89 0.09
CA PRO A 506 -16.28 -2.21 0.65
C PRO A 506 -14.87 -2.73 0.36
N LEU A 507 -14.24 -2.28 -0.74
CA LEU A 507 -12.85 -2.62 -1.00
C LEU A 507 -11.93 -2.01 0.06
N PHE A 508 -12.10 -0.73 0.42
CA PHE A 508 -11.32 -0.09 1.47
C PHE A 508 -11.53 -0.74 2.84
N GLU A 509 -12.76 -1.15 3.16
CA GLU A 509 -13.06 -1.93 4.38
C GLU A 509 -12.35 -3.29 4.38
N PHE A 510 -12.31 -3.98 3.23
CA PHE A 510 -11.54 -5.21 3.09
C PHE A 510 -10.04 -4.97 3.33
N LEU A 511 -9.47 -3.90 2.74
CA LEU A 511 -8.05 -3.58 2.95
C LEU A 511 -7.71 -3.46 4.44
N HIS A 512 -8.60 -2.84 5.22
CA HIS A 512 -8.41 -2.54 6.63
C HIS A 512 -8.98 -3.61 7.58
N SER A 513 -9.35 -4.79 7.08
CA SER A 513 -9.96 -5.83 7.91
C SER A 513 -9.04 -6.30 9.04
N ALA A 514 -9.61 -6.45 10.23
CA ALA A 514 -8.95 -7.09 11.37
C ALA A 514 -9.18 -8.61 11.38
N PRO A 515 -8.27 -9.40 11.97
CA PRO A 515 -8.41 -10.86 12.11
C PRO A 515 -9.37 -11.25 13.25
N HIS A 516 -10.45 -10.49 13.44
CA HIS A 516 -11.46 -10.75 14.47
C HIS A 516 -12.80 -10.11 14.11
N GLY A 517 -13.88 -10.55 14.75
CA GLY A 517 -15.22 -9.98 14.59
C GLY A 517 -15.37 -8.59 15.20
N SER A 518 -16.52 -7.96 14.94
CA SER A 518 -16.94 -6.72 15.62
C SER A 518 -17.11 -6.92 17.11
N ILE A 519 -17.06 -5.83 17.88
CA ILE A 519 -17.33 -5.89 19.32
C ILE A 519 -18.84 -5.99 19.57
N ALA A 520 -19.27 -7.08 20.20
CA ALA A 520 -20.66 -7.36 20.58
C ALA A 520 -21.00 -6.88 22.00
N GLY A 521 -19.98 -6.53 22.80
CA GLY A 521 -20.10 -6.12 24.19
C GLY A 521 -18.80 -6.41 24.92
N TYR A 522 -18.86 -6.50 26.24
CA TYR A 522 -17.71 -6.77 27.09
C TYR A 522 -18.03 -7.89 28.09
N LEU A 523 -17.00 -8.48 28.67
CA LEU A 523 -17.09 -9.48 29.74
C LEU A 523 -16.36 -8.96 30.97
N ASP A 524 -16.85 -9.31 32.15
CA ASP A 524 -16.06 -9.16 33.39
C ASP A 524 -15.09 -10.36 33.48
N SER A 525 -13.80 -10.08 33.55
CA SER A 525 -12.73 -11.06 33.70
C SER A 525 -11.85 -10.60 34.86
N ASP A 526 -12.10 -11.16 36.05
CA ASP A 526 -11.37 -10.83 37.28
C ASP A 526 -11.33 -9.33 37.63
N GLY A 527 -12.45 -8.63 37.42
CA GLY A 527 -12.55 -7.19 37.65
C GLY A 527 -12.13 -6.34 36.46
N GLU A 528 -11.56 -6.94 35.41
CA GLU A 528 -11.24 -6.28 34.15
C GLU A 528 -12.38 -6.39 33.13
N ALA A 529 -12.57 -5.39 32.26
CA ALA A 529 -13.56 -5.47 31.20
C ALA A 529 -12.87 -5.88 29.90
N THR A 530 -13.11 -7.10 29.43
CA THR A 530 -12.49 -7.65 28.22
C THR A 530 -13.44 -7.58 27.03
N PRO A 531 -12.98 -7.21 25.82
CA PRO A 531 -13.86 -7.16 24.65
C PRO A 531 -14.42 -8.54 24.26
N ARG A 532 -15.72 -8.60 24.00
CA ARG A 532 -16.40 -9.79 23.45
C ARG A 532 -16.66 -9.58 21.96
N HIS A 533 -16.04 -10.41 21.13
CA HIS A 533 -16.25 -10.37 19.68
C HIS A 533 -17.56 -11.09 19.29
N ALA A 534 -18.22 -10.58 18.26
CA ALA A 534 -19.27 -11.30 17.55
C ALA A 534 -18.63 -12.41 16.69
N ASP A 535 -19.37 -13.49 16.46
CA ASP A 535 -19.00 -14.51 15.48
C ASP A 535 -18.87 -13.88 14.09
N ASN A 536 -17.88 -14.31 13.31
CA ASN A 536 -17.67 -13.80 11.97
C ASN A 536 -17.52 -14.96 10.98
N PHE A 537 -18.38 -14.98 9.96
CA PHE A 537 -18.48 -16.07 9.00
C PHE A 537 -17.50 -15.96 7.82
N LEU A 538 -16.58 -14.98 7.83
CA LEU A 538 -15.68 -14.66 6.72
C LEU A 538 -14.20 -14.94 7.03
N HIS A 539 -13.91 -15.99 7.79
CA HIS A 539 -12.53 -16.37 8.20
C HIS A 539 -11.54 -16.48 7.03
N GLU A 540 -11.97 -17.04 5.88
CA GLU A 540 -11.10 -17.19 4.70
C GLU A 540 -10.61 -15.83 4.17
N GLN A 541 -11.40 -14.76 4.29
CA GLN A 541 -11.01 -13.43 3.81
C GLN A 541 -10.01 -12.75 4.74
N TRP A 542 -9.94 -13.15 6.02
CA TRP A 542 -8.92 -12.64 6.93
C TRP A 542 -7.52 -13.10 6.52
N ALA A 543 -7.36 -14.36 6.12
CA ALA A 543 -6.07 -14.86 5.64
C ALA A 543 -5.59 -14.10 4.39
N LEU A 544 -6.51 -13.77 3.46
CA LEU A 544 -6.17 -12.98 2.28
C LEU A 544 -5.79 -11.54 2.65
N ALA A 545 -6.54 -10.91 3.57
CA ALA A 545 -6.22 -9.58 4.07
C ALA A 545 -4.86 -9.58 4.80
N GLU A 546 -4.56 -10.59 5.60
CA GLU A 546 -3.30 -10.73 6.33
C GLU A 546 -2.10 -10.86 5.38
N GLN A 547 -2.19 -11.70 4.34
CA GLN A 547 -1.13 -11.80 3.31
C GLN A 547 -0.86 -10.45 2.64
N MET A 548 -1.93 -9.73 2.27
CA MET A 548 -1.83 -8.40 1.69
C MET A 548 -1.26 -7.37 2.67
N GLN A 549 -1.72 -7.37 3.92
CA GLN A 549 -1.21 -6.47 4.96
C GLN A 549 0.27 -6.75 5.25
N ALA A 550 0.71 -8.01 5.25
CA ALA A 550 2.12 -8.36 5.38
C ALA A 550 2.97 -7.78 4.23
N GLY A 551 2.46 -7.84 2.99
CA GLY A 551 3.09 -7.17 1.85
C GLY A 551 3.18 -5.65 2.01
N ALA A 552 2.10 -5.02 2.47
CA ALA A 552 2.05 -3.58 2.70
C ALA A 552 3.03 -3.13 3.80
N LEU A 553 3.13 -3.88 4.89
CA LEU A 553 4.10 -3.63 5.97
C LEU A 553 5.55 -3.81 5.50
N ALA A 554 5.82 -4.77 4.61
CA ALA A 554 7.14 -4.94 4.01
C ALA A 554 7.55 -3.73 3.15
N PHE A 555 6.64 -3.21 2.32
CA PHE A 555 6.90 -1.97 1.57
C PHE A 555 7.21 -0.80 2.50
N ILE A 556 6.44 -0.64 3.58
CA ILE A 556 6.67 0.42 4.58
C ILE A 556 8.05 0.25 5.22
N ALA A 557 8.43 -0.97 5.61
CA ALA A 557 9.72 -1.24 6.20
C ALA A 557 10.88 -0.85 5.28
N ASP A 558 10.81 -1.22 3.99
CA ASP A 558 11.82 -0.90 2.98
C ASP A 558 11.89 0.61 2.71
N PHE A 559 10.73 1.28 2.58
CA PHE A 559 10.71 2.74 2.39
C PHE A 559 11.29 3.47 3.61
N LEU A 560 10.96 3.03 4.82
CA LEU A 560 11.47 3.63 6.04
C LEU A 560 12.96 3.35 6.27
N GLU A 561 13.51 2.27 5.71
CA GLU A 561 14.96 2.05 5.65
C GLU A 561 15.64 3.12 4.78
N VAL A 562 15.11 3.40 3.58
CA VAL A 562 15.62 4.49 2.74
C VAL A 562 15.46 5.84 3.44
N LYS A 563 14.29 6.12 4.03
CA LYS A 563 14.03 7.37 4.78
C LYS A 563 14.98 7.57 5.97
N ALA A 564 15.51 6.49 6.57
CA ALA A 564 16.47 6.63 7.66
C ALA A 564 17.77 7.34 7.22
N HIS A 565 18.10 7.25 5.92
CA HIS A 565 19.24 7.92 5.31
C HIS A 565 18.89 9.27 4.68
N PHE A 566 17.65 9.44 4.21
CA PHE A 566 17.14 10.67 3.61
C PHE A 566 15.98 11.22 4.46
N ARG A 567 16.29 12.13 5.37
CA ARG A 567 15.35 12.67 6.38
C ARG A 567 14.21 13.43 5.75
N THR A 568 14.45 14.15 4.66
CA THR A 568 13.44 14.92 3.92
C THR A 568 12.46 14.03 3.14
N LEU A 569 12.82 12.76 2.91
CA LEU A 569 12.02 11.84 2.12
C LEU A 569 10.62 11.68 2.72
N THR A 570 9.61 12.04 1.95
CA THR A 570 8.19 11.89 2.28
C THR A 570 7.44 11.30 1.10
N LEU A 571 6.21 10.88 1.28
CA LEU A 571 5.34 10.42 0.20
C LEU A 571 4.10 11.32 0.16
N SER A 572 3.88 11.99 -0.97
CA SER A 572 2.71 12.85 -1.16
C SER A 572 1.43 12.02 -1.09
N ARG A 573 0.31 12.68 -0.75
CA ARG A 573 -1.01 12.03 -0.74
C ARG A 573 -1.36 11.48 -2.11
N GLU A 574 -1.05 12.23 -3.16
CA GLU A 574 -1.32 11.88 -4.55
C GLU A 574 -0.54 10.62 -4.93
N ALA A 575 0.75 10.56 -4.61
CA ALA A 575 1.59 9.39 -4.86
C ALA A 575 1.16 8.16 -4.04
N ALA A 576 0.76 8.36 -2.78
CA ALA A 576 0.25 7.30 -1.92
C ALA A 576 -1.07 6.71 -2.43
N PHE A 577 -1.95 7.53 -3.02
CA PHE A 577 -3.26 7.11 -3.51
C PHE A 577 -3.24 6.54 -4.93
N ALA A 578 -2.31 6.98 -5.79
CA ALA A 578 -2.30 6.65 -7.22
C ALA A 578 -2.39 5.13 -7.53
N PRO A 579 -1.64 4.23 -6.84
CA PRO A 579 -1.72 2.79 -7.14
C PRO A 579 -3.11 2.21 -6.90
N ILE A 580 -3.73 2.52 -5.75
CA ILE A 580 -5.06 1.98 -5.42
C ILE A 580 -6.16 2.67 -6.25
N GLU A 581 -5.98 3.95 -6.61
CA GLU A 581 -6.87 4.64 -7.53
C GLU A 581 -6.91 3.96 -8.90
N GLN A 582 -5.75 3.60 -9.45
CA GLN A 582 -5.66 2.87 -10.72
C GLN A 582 -6.38 1.53 -10.64
N VAL A 583 -6.19 0.77 -9.56
CA VAL A 583 -6.90 -0.50 -9.36
C VAL A 583 -8.41 -0.28 -9.31
N ILE A 584 -8.89 0.67 -8.51
CA ILE A 584 -10.33 0.93 -8.37
C ILE A 584 -10.95 1.38 -9.69
N ALA A 585 -10.26 2.23 -10.45
CA ALA A 585 -10.78 2.81 -11.68
C ALA A 585 -10.61 1.92 -12.91
N ARG A 586 -9.48 1.22 -13.04
CA ARG A 586 -9.02 0.49 -14.22
C ARG A 586 -8.23 -0.77 -13.83
N PRO A 587 -8.87 -1.75 -13.17
CA PRO A 587 -8.16 -2.94 -12.70
C PRO A 587 -7.64 -3.80 -13.85
N THR A 588 -6.54 -4.49 -13.61
CA THR A 588 -6.12 -5.62 -14.46
C THR A 588 -7.15 -6.75 -14.37
N LEU A 589 -7.09 -7.71 -15.31
CA LEU A 589 -8.01 -8.86 -15.24
C LEU A 589 -7.78 -9.71 -13.98
N LEU A 590 -6.52 -9.87 -13.57
CA LEU A 590 -6.17 -10.64 -12.38
C LEU A 590 -6.71 -9.97 -11.11
N GLU A 591 -6.48 -8.66 -10.93
CA GLU A 591 -7.04 -7.87 -9.82
C GLU A 591 -8.56 -7.95 -9.80
N ALA A 592 -9.21 -7.73 -10.95
CA ALA A 592 -10.65 -7.77 -11.04
C ALA A 592 -11.22 -9.15 -10.62
N LYS A 593 -10.54 -10.25 -10.99
CA LYS A 593 -10.91 -11.60 -10.56
C LYS A 593 -10.70 -11.81 -9.05
N LYS A 594 -9.50 -11.51 -8.54
CA LYS A 594 -9.12 -11.75 -7.14
C LYS A 594 -9.90 -10.88 -6.17
N LEU A 595 -9.88 -9.55 -6.37
CA LEU A 595 -10.61 -8.59 -5.53
C LEU A 595 -12.13 -8.69 -5.74
N GLY A 596 -12.58 -8.97 -6.97
CA GLY A 596 -14.00 -9.07 -7.28
C GLY A 596 -14.70 -10.26 -6.61
N ASP A 597 -13.94 -11.22 -6.11
CA ASP A 597 -14.42 -12.42 -5.40
C ASP A 597 -14.43 -12.27 -3.87
N ILE A 598 -13.97 -11.12 -3.35
CA ILE A 598 -14.18 -10.73 -1.95
C ILE A 598 -15.67 -10.53 -1.70
N ARG A 599 -16.15 -10.99 -0.55
CA ARG A 599 -17.53 -10.88 -0.08
C ARG A 599 -17.64 -9.78 0.97
N HIS A 600 -18.63 -8.92 0.80
CA HIS A 600 -19.01 -7.89 1.75
C HIS A 600 -20.40 -8.20 2.33
N VAL A 601 -20.60 -7.89 3.61
CA VAL A 601 -21.84 -8.10 4.35
C VAL A 601 -22.25 -6.78 4.99
N ASP A 602 -23.43 -6.27 4.65
CA ASP A 602 -23.91 -4.97 5.13
C ASP A 602 -24.37 -4.98 6.61
N SER A 603 -24.63 -6.15 7.19
CA SER A 603 -25.10 -6.31 8.58
C SER A 603 -24.47 -7.50 9.28
N PHE A 604 -24.03 -7.27 10.53
CA PHE A 604 -23.24 -8.21 11.33
C PHE A 604 -23.90 -9.57 11.58
N ASP A 605 -25.23 -9.63 11.57
CA ASP A 605 -25.99 -10.78 12.07
C ASP A 605 -26.62 -11.64 10.96
N ASP A 606 -26.28 -11.38 9.67
CA ASP A 606 -26.86 -12.15 8.55
C ASP A 606 -25.83 -12.52 7.46
N PRO A 607 -25.20 -13.70 7.56
CA PRO A 607 -24.30 -14.18 6.52
C PRO A 607 -24.99 -14.44 5.16
N SER A 608 -26.33 -14.54 5.11
CA SER A 608 -27.07 -14.73 3.85
C SER A 608 -27.08 -13.50 2.95
N SER A 609 -26.77 -12.31 3.48
CA SER A 609 -26.65 -11.06 2.70
C SER A 609 -25.26 -10.83 2.11
N ALA A 610 -24.34 -11.81 2.17
CA ALA A 610 -22.99 -11.67 1.62
C ALA A 610 -22.98 -11.49 0.10
N ARG A 611 -22.43 -10.38 -0.39
CA ARG A 611 -22.34 -10.03 -1.81
C ARG A 611 -20.89 -9.97 -2.27
N PHE A 612 -20.61 -10.52 -3.44
CA PHE A 612 -19.30 -10.37 -4.08
C PHE A 612 -19.09 -8.94 -4.56
N LEU A 613 -17.86 -8.42 -4.46
CA LEU A 613 -17.55 -7.06 -4.90
C LEU A 613 -17.86 -6.87 -6.40
N ALA A 614 -17.40 -7.81 -7.24
CA ALA A 614 -17.47 -7.68 -8.69
C ALA A 614 -17.59 -9.02 -9.44
N ARG A 615 -18.22 -10.05 -8.85
CA ARG A 615 -18.40 -11.35 -9.52
C ARG A 615 -19.57 -11.34 -10.50
N PRO A 616 -19.36 -11.54 -11.82
CA PRO A 616 -20.46 -11.65 -12.77
C PRO A 616 -21.24 -12.97 -12.58
N PRO A 617 -22.52 -13.03 -13.00
CA PRO A 617 -23.28 -14.27 -13.02
C PRO A 617 -22.59 -15.36 -13.87
N ALA A 618 -22.73 -16.62 -13.46
CA ALA A 618 -22.26 -17.75 -14.24
C ALA A 618 -23.13 -18.00 -15.48
N PHE A 619 -22.63 -18.81 -16.42
CA PHE A 619 -23.42 -19.30 -17.55
C PHE A 619 -24.52 -20.27 -17.04
N PRO A 620 -25.75 -20.25 -17.61
CA PRO A 620 -26.24 -19.39 -18.69
C PRO A 620 -26.83 -18.05 -18.23
N ALA A 621 -26.88 -17.77 -16.93
CA ALA A 621 -27.51 -16.56 -16.37
C ALA A 621 -26.91 -15.25 -16.92
N ILE A 622 -25.63 -15.27 -17.30
CA ILE A 622 -24.96 -14.15 -17.96
C ILE A 622 -25.59 -13.76 -19.32
N LEU A 623 -26.30 -14.69 -19.97
CA LEU A 623 -27.00 -14.44 -21.24
C LEU A 623 -28.33 -13.70 -21.04
N ASN A 624 -28.87 -13.64 -19.81
CA ASN A 624 -30.11 -12.93 -19.50
C ASN A 624 -29.84 -11.42 -19.31
N PRO A 625 -30.28 -10.54 -20.22
CA PRO A 625 -29.90 -9.13 -20.16
C PRO A 625 -30.49 -8.38 -18.95
N LYS A 626 -31.71 -8.72 -18.53
CA LYS A 626 -32.34 -8.11 -17.35
C LYS A 626 -31.60 -8.54 -16.08
N GLY A 627 -31.21 -9.81 -16.01
CA GLY A 627 -30.40 -10.36 -14.92
C GLY A 627 -29.00 -9.73 -14.86
N LEU A 628 -28.33 -9.61 -15.99
CA LEU A 628 -27.00 -9.02 -16.08
C LEU A 628 -26.99 -7.53 -15.70
N ARG A 629 -27.96 -6.74 -16.19
CA ARG A 629 -28.11 -5.33 -15.80
C ARG A 629 -28.37 -5.19 -14.30
N ARG A 630 -29.19 -6.07 -13.72
CA ARG A 630 -29.44 -6.09 -12.27
C ARG A 630 -28.16 -6.40 -11.50
N ALA A 631 -27.41 -7.42 -11.90
CA ALA A 631 -26.13 -7.78 -11.29
C ALA A 631 -25.10 -6.64 -11.36
N TYR A 632 -25.01 -5.95 -12.50
CA TYR A 632 -24.15 -4.77 -12.65
C TYR A 632 -24.54 -3.62 -11.72
N LEU A 633 -25.83 -3.30 -11.63
CA LEU A 633 -26.32 -2.23 -10.75
C LEU A 633 -26.09 -2.55 -9.26
N GLN A 634 -26.16 -3.82 -8.90
CA GLN A 634 -25.94 -4.34 -7.54
C GLN A 634 -24.46 -4.60 -7.20
N SER A 635 -23.56 -4.59 -8.19
CA SER A 635 -22.13 -4.79 -7.95
C SER A 635 -21.57 -3.64 -7.10
N LEU A 636 -20.80 -4.02 -6.07
CA LEU A 636 -20.13 -3.10 -5.16
C LEU A 636 -18.83 -2.52 -5.74
N TRP A 637 -18.43 -2.97 -6.94
CA TRP A 637 -17.28 -2.47 -7.68
C TRP A 637 -17.47 -2.65 -9.20
N ARG A 638 -18.16 -1.68 -9.81
CA ARG A 638 -18.54 -1.72 -11.23
C ARG A 638 -17.36 -1.78 -12.22
N PRO A 639 -16.25 -1.03 -12.06
CA PRO A 639 -15.09 -1.16 -12.94
C PRO A 639 -14.51 -2.59 -13.00
N GLY A 640 -14.37 -3.25 -11.85
CA GLY A 640 -13.97 -4.66 -11.78
C GLY A 640 -14.96 -5.59 -12.48
N PHE A 641 -16.27 -5.33 -12.31
CA PHE A 641 -17.32 -6.13 -12.95
C PHE A 641 -17.23 -6.04 -14.48
N ILE A 642 -17.08 -4.82 -15.01
CA ILE A 642 -16.93 -4.57 -16.45
C ILE A 642 -15.65 -5.24 -16.97
N ARG A 643 -14.53 -5.12 -16.25
CA ARG A 643 -13.26 -5.74 -16.66
C ARG A 643 -13.37 -7.26 -16.78
N ARG A 644 -14.02 -7.92 -15.83
CA ARG A 644 -14.25 -9.38 -15.89
C ARG A 644 -15.20 -9.75 -17.00
N LEU A 645 -16.29 -9.00 -17.18
CA LEU A 645 -17.23 -9.22 -18.26
C LEU A 645 -16.54 -9.11 -19.62
N ALA A 646 -15.66 -8.13 -19.81
CA ALA A 646 -14.89 -7.90 -21.02
C ALA A 646 -13.94 -9.06 -21.40
N ALA A 647 -13.51 -9.85 -20.42
CA ALA A 647 -12.64 -11.01 -20.64
C ALA A 647 -13.39 -12.29 -21.05
N LEU A 648 -14.72 -12.33 -20.94
CA LEU A 648 -15.53 -13.51 -21.27
C LEU A 648 -15.85 -13.66 -22.78
N GLY A 649 -15.35 -12.77 -23.64
CA GLY A 649 -15.49 -12.89 -25.11
C GLY A 649 -16.93 -12.79 -25.64
N GLY A 650 -17.21 -13.48 -26.76
CA GLY A 650 -18.46 -13.58 -27.55
C GLY A 650 -19.78 -12.96 -27.03
N PRO A 651 -20.26 -13.27 -25.80
CA PRO A 651 -21.43 -12.63 -25.18
C PRO A 651 -21.37 -11.08 -25.08
N ILE A 652 -20.18 -10.46 -25.07
CA ILE A 652 -20.01 -8.99 -25.04
C ILE A 652 -20.45 -8.33 -26.35
N VAL A 653 -20.24 -8.96 -27.51
CA VAL A 653 -20.64 -8.36 -28.81
C VAL A 653 -22.15 -8.26 -28.92
N HIS A 654 -22.87 -9.24 -28.36
CA HIS A 654 -24.32 -9.23 -28.27
C HIS A 654 -24.85 -8.26 -27.19
N ALA A 655 -24.15 -8.15 -26.04
CA ALA A 655 -24.51 -7.23 -24.97
C ALA A 655 -24.21 -5.75 -25.29
N ARG A 656 -23.05 -5.44 -25.89
CA ARG A 656 -22.67 -4.09 -26.37
C ARG A 656 -23.63 -3.55 -27.43
N ARG A 657 -24.07 -4.41 -28.37
CA ARG A 657 -25.06 -4.03 -29.39
C ARG A 657 -26.46 -3.76 -28.82
N ARG A 658 -26.83 -4.39 -27.71
CA ARG A 658 -28.17 -4.22 -27.09
C ARG A 658 -28.23 -3.17 -25.98
N PHE A 659 -27.14 -2.82 -25.31
CA PHE A 659 -27.15 -1.92 -24.15
C PHE A 659 -25.89 -1.03 -24.06
N PRO A 660 -25.83 0.10 -24.80
CA PRO A 660 -24.70 1.02 -24.75
C PRO A 660 -24.50 1.69 -23.37
N GLY A 661 -25.52 1.71 -22.50
CA GLY A 661 -25.43 2.36 -21.18
C GLY A 661 -24.74 1.55 -20.06
N ILE A 662 -24.21 0.35 -20.36
CA ILE A 662 -23.44 -0.47 -19.41
C ILE A 662 -21.93 -0.44 -19.72
N PHE A 663 -21.55 -0.13 -20.97
CA PHE A 663 -20.19 -0.23 -21.49
C PHE A 663 -19.50 1.11 -21.66
#